data_AF-A0A6A6EBC8-F1
#
_entry.id   AF-A0A6A6EBC8-F1
#
_cell.length_a   1.000
_cell.length_b   1.000
_cell.length_c   1.000
_cell.angle_alpha   90.00
_cell.angle_beta   90.00
_cell.angle_gamma   90.00
#
_symmetry.space_group_name_H-M   'P 1'
#
loop_
_entity.id
_entity.type
_entity.pdbx_description
1 polymer ?
#
loop_
_entity_poly.entity_id
_entity_poly.type
_entity_poly.pdbx_seq_one_letter_code
_entity_poly.pdbx_strand_id
1 'polypeptide(L)'
;MSINQKLKGDVRVDGDNNKVGIFLSDERMLHRECLQHLRITDPRDDKKRIEETKGGLLEDSYRWILENPDFQRWRDDQQSRLLWIKGDPGKGKTMLLCGIVNELKKSMAKTDLLSYFFCQATDSRINNATGVLRGLLYLLADRQRSLISYIQEKHDYAGKALFEDANAWVALSEIFTNILQDQSLNSTYLIVDALDECITDLPKLLDFIAQKSSVSSRVKWIVSSRNRPDIEERLERAGHKLRLCLELNAESVSTAVSIFIKHKVLQLGQRKKYDDKTRDAVLSHLSLHANDTFLWVALVCQNLENTRRRKTLAKLNAFPPGLDSLYERMMEQICNSDDADDADLCKRILASIAIVYRPITLEELTSLTEMLDDKADDLEWLREIISLCGSFLTIRQDTIYFVHQSAKDFLFTKALNLIFPFGIEEAHYTAFWRSLQVMSKSLRRDMYNLRALGYPAERVTQPDPDPLAASRYSCIYWVDHLCDWNSNSANHGIDSQDKGAIENFIRKKYLYWLEALSLCRSMSEGVLAMAKLNALAQRRADAPSFIKILQDARLFIMYHVQAIHNSPLQVYASALIFSPDRSLIRSYFKEEEPKWISIKPAIGDQWSACLQTLKGHSDLVSSVAFSHDSARLASASHDKTVKIWDASSGECLQTLKGHSYYVRSVAFSHDSTRLASASYDKTVKIWDASSGECLQTLKGHSYYVRSVAFSHDSTRLASASYDKTVKIWDASSGECLQTLKGHSYYVGDYVRSVAFSHDSTRLASASHDKTVKIWDVSSGECLQTLKGHSDYVRSVAFSHDSTRLASASYDKTVKIWDASSSECLQTLEGHSEYV
;
A
#
# COMPACT_ATOMS: atom_id res chain seq x y z
N MET A 1 -60.23 41.51 22.56
CA MET A 1 -59.77 42.80 21.97
C MET A 1 -58.50 42.48 21.21
N SER A 2 -58.38 42.59 19.89
CA SER A 2 -59.24 43.17 18.86
C SER A 2 -58.88 42.60 17.47
N ILE A 3 -59.90 42.10 16.76
CA ILE A 3 -60.26 42.37 15.34
C ILE A 3 -59.44 41.63 14.26
N ASN A 4 -59.92 41.27 13.07
CA ASN A 4 -61.16 40.73 12.47
C ASN A 4 -60.88 40.61 10.94
N GLN A 5 -61.54 39.68 10.25
CA GLN A 5 -61.90 39.69 8.80
C GLN A 5 -60.88 39.36 7.66
N LYS A 6 -61.11 38.20 7.02
CA LYS A 6 -61.61 38.00 5.63
C LYS A 6 -61.09 38.90 4.48
N LEU A 7 -60.40 38.33 3.47
CA LEU A 7 -60.93 37.95 2.12
C LEU A 7 -59.79 37.78 1.07
N LYS A 8 -60.03 36.81 0.18
CA LYS A 8 -59.39 36.41 -1.09
C LYS A 8 -58.49 37.41 -1.84
N GLY A 9 -57.43 36.90 -2.47
CA GLY A 9 -56.77 37.48 -3.64
C GLY A 9 -55.60 36.64 -4.16
N ASP A 10 -55.59 36.39 -5.46
CA ASP A 10 -54.68 35.53 -6.24
C ASP A 10 -53.17 35.73 -6.02
N VAL A 11 -52.40 34.63 -6.03
CA VAL A 11 -50.96 34.67 -6.33
C VAL A 11 -50.69 33.75 -7.52
N ARG A 12 -50.38 34.39 -8.65
CA ARG A 12 -49.83 33.78 -9.86
C ARG A 12 -48.46 33.18 -9.56
N VAL A 13 -48.22 32.03 -10.17
CA VAL A 13 -46.96 31.28 -10.17
C VAL A 13 -45.90 32.05 -10.96
N ASP A 14 -44.86 32.53 -10.28
CA ASP A 14 -43.53 32.73 -10.86
C ASP A 14 -42.60 31.65 -10.28
N GLY A 15 -42.71 30.45 -10.84
CA GLY A 15 -41.81 29.35 -10.57
C GLY A 15 -40.79 29.24 -11.70
N ASP A 16 -39.58 29.75 -11.49
CA ASP A 16 -38.38 29.16 -12.12
C ASP A 16 -37.03 29.61 -11.54
N ASN A 17 -36.95 30.67 -10.72
CA ASN A 17 -35.64 31.11 -10.19
C ASN A 17 -35.21 30.48 -8.85
N ASN A 18 -36.09 29.78 -8.12
CA ASN A 18 -35.74 29.17 -6.82
C ASN A 18 -35.25 27.71 -6.92
N LYS A 19 -35.46 27.00 -8.03
CA LYS A 19 -34.94 25.63 -8.20
C LYS A 19 -33.45 25.64 -8.54
N VAL A 20 -33.00 26.57 -9.39
CA VAL A 20 -31.59 26.67 -9.79
C VAL A 20 -30.69 27.02 -8.59
N GLY A 21 -31.18 27.84 -7.64
CA GLY A 21 -30.44 28.20 -6.43
C GLY A 21 -30.24 27.05 -5.43
N ILE A 22 -31.19 26.11 -5.33
CA ILE A 22 -31.14 24.96 -4.41
C ILE A 22 -30.28 23.82 -4.99
N PHE A 23 -30.37 23.56 -6.30
CA PHE A 23 -29.50 22.58 -6.96
C PHE A 23 -28.02 23.02 -6.98
N LEU A 24 -27.75 24.32 -7.19
CA LEU A 24 -26.38 24.85 -7.14
C LEU A 24 -25.78 24.87 -5.72
N SER A 25 -26.61 24.92 -4.66
CA SER A 25 -26.11 24.83 -3.28
C SER A 25 -25.75 23.40 -2.88
N ASP A 26 -26.51 22.40 -3.33
CA ASP A 26 -26.25 20.98 -3.05
C ASP A 26 -25.01 20.47 -3.80
N GLU A 27 -24.84 20.80 -5.09
CA GLU A 27 -23.61 20.46 -5.82
C GLU A 27 -22.37 21.09 -5.18
N ARG A 28 -22.43 22.37 -4.79
CA ARG A 28 -21.29 23.03 -4.13
C ARG A 28 -20.95 22.38 -2.78
N MET A 29 -21.94 21.84 -2.08
CA MET A 29 -21.73 21.14 -0.80
C MET A 29 -21.09 19.77 -1.02
N LEU A 30 -21.56 18.99 -2.00
CA LEU A 30 -20.98 17.71 -2.41
C LEU A 30 -19.53 17.84 -2.92
N HIS A 31 -19.24 18.86 -3.74
CA HIS A 31 -17.87 19.14 -4.20
C HIS A 31 -16.93 19.44 -3.01
N ARG A 32 -17.43 20.17 -2.01
CA ARG A 32 -16.64 20.54 -0.83
C ARG A 32 -16.37 19.32 0.05
N GLU A 33 -17.34 18.43 0.22
CA GLU A 33 -17.19 17.18 0.96
C GLU A 33 -16.22 16.21 0.25
N CYS A 34 -16.32 16.08 -1.08
CA CYS A 34 -15.39 15.31 -1.88
C CYS A 34 -13.93 15.79 -1.71
N LEU A 35 -13.70 17.10 -1.81
CA LEU A 35 -12.36 17.68 -1.60
C LEU A 35 -11.87 17.50 -0.15
N GLN A 36 -12.76 17.56 0.83
CA GLN A 36 -12.43 17.29 2.24
C GLN A 36 -12.00 15.84 2.45
N HIS A 37 -12.69 14.88 1.83
CA HIS A 37 -12.31 13.46 1.91
C HIS A 37 -11.01 13.18 1.15
N LEU A 38 -10.76 13.85 0.01
CA LEU A 38 -9.53 13.68 -0.76
C LEU A 38 -8.30 14.21 0.01
N ARG A 39 -8.44 15.31 0.74
CA ARG A 39 -7.38 16.01 1.47
C ARG A 39 -6.92 15.23 2.71
N ILE A 40 -5.76 14.58 2.63
CA ILE A 40 -5.01 14.09 3.82
C ILE A 40 -4.28 15.27 4.48
N THR A 41 -3.50 15.98 3.68
CA THR A 41 -2.79 17.22 4.02
C THR A 41 -3.00 18.22 2.89
N ASP A 42 -2.63 19.49 3.10
CA ASP A 42 -2.52 20.44 1.99
C ASP A 42 -1.04 20.58 1.60
N PRO A 43 -0.65 20.17 0.38
CA PRO A 43 0.76 20.25 -0.02
C PRO A 43 1.31 21.68 0.00
N ARG A 44 0.47 22.72 -0.06
CA ARG A 44 0.88 24.12 0.10
C ARG A 44 1.34 24.42 1.53
N ASP A 45 0.61 23.91 2.50
CA ASP A 45 0.95 24.05 3.92
C ASP A 45 2.18 23.21 4.25
N ASP A 46 2.29 22.01 3.65
CA ASP A 46 3.48 21.16 3.77
C ASP A 46 4.73 21.84 3.20
N LYS A 47 4.65 22.42 2.01
CA LYS A 47 5.75 23.20 1.42
C LYS A 47 6.15 24.37 2.34
N LYS A 48 5.19 25.16 2.81
CA LYS A 48 5.46 26.30 3.70
C LYS A 48 6.15 25.85 4.99
N ARG A 49 5.65 24.78 5.61
CA ARG A 49 6.26 24.16 6.80
C ARG A 49 7.68 23.69 6.53
N ILE A 50 7.93 23.03 5.39
CA ILE A 50 9.27 22.57 4.99
C ILE A 50 10.22 23.76 4.84
N GLU A 51 9.80 24.82 4.17
CA GLU A 51 10.60 26.04 4.01
C GLU A 51 10.94 26.67 5.37
N GLU A 52 9.96 26.79 6.27
CA GLU A 52 10.17 27.32 7.62
C GLU A 52 11.12 26.44 8.45
N THR A 53 10.93 25.13 8.42
CA THR A 53 11.74 24.16 9.19
C THR A 53 13.18 24.10 8.69
N LYS A 54 13.40 24.24 7.37
CA LYS A 54 14.75 24.30 6.76
C LYS A 54 15.36 25.72 6.79
N GLY A 55 14.67 26.67 7.42
CA GLY A 55 15.17 28.00 7.75
C GLY A 55 15.15 28.98 6.58
N GLY A 56 14.12 28.88 5.74
CA GLY A 56 13.80 29.76 4.63
C GLY A 56 14.31 29.27 3.28
N LEU A 57 13.64 29.71 2.21
CA LEU A 57 14.08 29.50 0.84
C LEU A 57 14.93 30.69 0.37
N LEU A 58 16.16 30.44 -0.06
CA LEU A 58 17.07 31.46 -0.60
C LEU A 58 17.12 31.38 -2.11
N GLU A 59 16.70 32.46 -2.78
CA GLU A 59 16.61 32.54 -4.24
C GLU A 59 17.95 32.27 -4.93
N ASP A 60 19.01 32.90 -4.45
CA ASP A 60 20.34 32.77 -5.02
C ASP A 60 20.95 31.37 -4.82
N SER A 61 20.41 30.55 -3.91
CA SER A 61 20.87 29.16 -3.68
C SER A 61 20.26 28.14 -4.66
N TYR A 62 19.21 28.48 -5.40
CA TYR A 62 18.64 27.57 -6.40
C TYR A 62 18.67 28.12 -7.83
N ARG A 63 18.93 29.43 -8.04
CA ARG A 63 18.85 30.07 -9.37
C ARG A 63 19.69 29.36 -10.44
N TRP A 64 20.84 28.80 -10.08
CA TRP A 64 21.71 28.05 -11.00
C TRP A 64 20.96 26.93 -11.75
N ILE A 65 19.92 26.34 -11.16
CA ILE A 65 19.16 25.25 -11.79
C ILE A 65 18.38 25.75 -13.02
N LEU A 66 17.95 27.00 -13.02
CA LEU A 66 17.17 27.60 -14.10
C LEU A 66 18.03 27.84 -15.34
N GLU A 67 19.34 27.99 -15.13
CA GLU A 67 20.37 28.17 -16.16
C GLU A 67 20.98 26.83 -16.59
N ASN A 68 20.67 25.73 -15.90
CA ASN A 68 21.20 24.42 -16.22
C ASN A 68 20.65 23.90 -17.58
N PRO A 69 21.52 23.39 -18.48
CA PRO A 69 21.10 22.94 -19.80
C PRO A 69 20.03 21.83 -19.78
N ASP A 70 20.10 20.88 -18.84
CA ASP A 70 19.13 19.78 -18.75
C ASP A 70 17.77 20.27 -18.27
N PHE A 71 17.74 21.24 -17.35
CA PHE A 71 16.50 21.87 -16.91
C PHE A 71 15.87 22.71 -18.02
N GLN A 72 16.67 23.52 -18.73
CA GLN A 72 16.19 24.31 -19.87
C GLN A 72 15.66 23.39 -20.98
N ARG A 73 16.40 22.32 -21.30
CA ARG A 73 15.95 21.31 -22.25
C ARG A 73 14.63 20.69 -21.80
N TRP A 74 14.51 20.25 -20.56
CA TRP A 74 13.24 19.73 -20.04
C TRP A 74 12.11 20.76 -20.14
N ARG A 75 12.36 22.04 -19.85
CA ARG A 75 11.33 23.09 -19.85
C ARG A 75 10.88 23.43 -21.26
N ASP A 76 11.81 23.54 -22.20
CA ASP A 76 11.59 24.14 -23.51
C ASP A 76 11.34 23.10 -24.61
N ASP A 77 11.88 21.87 -24.48
CA ASP A 77 11.63 20.76 -25.41
C ASP A 77 10.21 20.18 -25.21
N GLN A 78 9.53 19.92 -26.32
CA GLN A 78 8.22 19.26 -26.32
C GLN A 78 8.33 17.73 -26.21
N GLN A 79 9.48 17.12 -26.45
CA GLN A 79 9.62 15.67 -26.27
C GLN A 79 9.98 15.30 -24.83
N SER A 80 10.78 16.12 -24.15
CA SER A 80 11.18 15.89 -22.76
C SER A 80 10.00 16.04 -21.78
N ARG A 81 9.61 14.94 -21.11
CA ARG A 81 8.43 14.90 -20.22
C ARG A 81 8.75 14.70 -18.76
N LEU A 82 9.81 13.97 -18.44
CA LEU A 82 10.21 13.67 -17.08
C LEU A 82 11.61 14.19 -16.80
N LEU A 83 11.76 15.05 -15.80
CA LEU A 83 13.05 15.43 -15.25
C LEU A 83 13.26 14.74 -13.91
N TRP A 84 14.29 13.91 -13.82
CA TRP A 84 14.69 13.28 -12.57
C TRP A 84 15.91 13.99 -12.00
N ILE A 85 15.72 14.66 -10.87
CA ILE A 85 16.77 15.34 -10.10
C ILE A 85 17.25 14.39 -9.02
N LYS A 86 18.47 13.87 -9.15
CA LYS A 86 19.03 12.96 -8.16
C LYS A 86 20.27 13.52 -7.49
N GLY A 87 20.49 13.09 -6.26
CA GLY A 87 21.74 13.34 -5.57
C GLY A 87 21.74 12.85 -4.13
N ASP A 88 22.87 13.00 -3.47
CA ASP A 88 23.13 12.47 -2.14
C ASP A 88 22.32 13.20 -1.05
N PRO A 89 22.18 12.59 0.13
CA PRO A 89 21.56 13.22 1.29
C PRO A 89 22.16 14.60 1.60
N GLY A 90 21.31 15.57 1.96
CA GLY A 90 21.78 16.89 2.41
C GLY A 90 22.26 17.85 1.31
N LYS A 91 22.24 17.47 0.02
CA LYS A 91 22.58 18.33 -1.13
C LYS A 91 21.52 19.37 -1.52
N GLY A 92 20.43 19.48 -0.75
CA GLY A 92 19.44 20.56 -0.92
C GLY A 92 18.31 20.31 -1.93
N LYS A 93 18.12 19.08 -2.42
CA LYS A 93 17.05 18.69 -3.38
C LYS A 93 15.68 19.28 -3.05
N THR A 94 15.17 19.07 -1.84
CA THR A 94 13.86 19.61 -1.42
C THR A 94 13.76 21.14 -1.56
N MET A 95 14.81 21.88 -1.17
CA MET A 95 14.81 23.34 -1.25
C MET A 95 14.95 23.81 -2.70
N LEU A 96 15.73 23.09 -3.51
CA LEU A 96 15.82 23.29 -4.96
C LEU A 96 14.44 23.16 -5.62
N LEU A 97 13.70 22.10 -5.30
CA LEU A 97 12.33 21.88 -5.82
C LEU A 97 11.35 22.94 -5.31
N CYS A 98 11.46 23.39 -4.06
CA CYS A 98 10.66 24.52 -3.56
C CYS A 98 10.93 25.80 -4.37
N GLY A 99 12.18 26.05 -4.74
CA GLY A 99 12.59 27.13 -5.64
C GLY A 99 11.97 27.00 -7.04
N ILE A 100 12.11 25.82 -7.66
CA ILE A 100 11.52 25.54 -8.97
C ILE A 100 10.01 25.74 -8.96
N VAL A 101 9.30 25.27 -7.91
CA VAL A 101 7.85 25.49 -7.74
C VAL A 101 7.52 26.99 -7.75
N ASN A 102 8.29 27.82 -7.04
CA ASN A 102 8.04 29.25 -7.00
C ASN A 102 8.29 29.92 -8.36
N GLU A 103 9.33 29.52 -9.08
CA GLU A 103 9.69 30.07 -10.40
C GLU A 103 8.73 29.64 -11.51
N LEU A 104 8.29 28.38 -11.50
CA LEU A 104 7.22 27.92 -12.38
C LEU A 104 5.95 28.72 -12.09
N LYS A 105 5.55 28.89 -10.82
CA LYS A 105 4.37 29.68 -10.48
C LYS A 105 4.44 31.14 -10.96
N LYS A 106 5.63 31.74 -11.06
CA LYS A 106 5.83 33.10 -11.60
C LYS A 106 5.78 33.15 -13.13
N SER A 107 6.31 32.13 -13.81
CA SER A 107 6.50 32.11 -15.27
C SER A 107 5.36 31.46 -16.05
N MET A 108 4.54 30.64 -15.39
CA MET A 108 3.40 29.94 -15.99
C MET A 108 2.27 30.88 -16.41
N ALA A 109 1.54 30.50 -17.47
CA ALA A 109 0.33 31.21 -17.84
C ALA A 109 -0.73 31.04 -16.75
N LYS A 110 -1.65 32.01 -16.62
CA LYS A 110 -2.71 31.96 -15.58
C LYS A 110 -3.62 30.72 -15.68
N THR A 111 -3.67 30.11 -16.86
CA THR A 111 -4.44 28.89 -17.14
C THR A 111 -3.70 27.61 -16.74
N ASP A 112 -2.38 27.64 -16.65
CA ASP A 112 -1.58 26.44 -16.41
C ASP A 112 -1.73 25.95 -14.97
N LEU A 113 -1.63 24.63 -14.78
CA LEU A 113 -1.77 23.99 -13.48
C LEU A 113 -0.42 23.59 -12.91
N LEU A 114 -0.24 23.84 -11.62
CA LEU A 114 0.95 23.43 -10.87
C LEU A 114 0.48 22.61 -9.67
N SER A 115 0.85 21.34 -9.66
CA SER A 115 0.58 20.42 -8.56
C SER A 115 1.88 19.78 -8.10
N TYR A 116 2.06 19.70 -6.78
CA TYR A 116 3.28 19.21 -6.19
C TYR A 116 3.02 18.47 -4.89
N PHE A 117 3.93 17.57 -4.55
CA PHE A 117 3.90 16.79 -3.32
C PHE A 117 5.32 16.60 -2.78
N PHE A 118 5.46 16.68 -1.46
CA PHE A 118 6.76 16.52 -0.79
C PHE A 118 6.69 15.31 0.12
N CYS A 119 7.30 14.20 -0.29
CA CYS A 119 7.37 13.01 0.54
C CYS A 119 8.21 13.30 1.79
N GLN A 120 7.78 12.74 2.93
CA GLN A 120 8.57 12.77 4.16
C GLN A 120 8.55 11.39 4.78
N ALA A 121 9.68 10.68 4.80
CA ALA A 121 9.75 9.28 5.27
C ALA A 121 9.22 9.13 6.69
N THR A 122 9.42 10.20 7.46
CA THR A 122 9.02 10.28 8.84
C THR A 122 7.52 10.53 9.00
N ASP A 123 6.78 11.10 8.06
CA ASP A 123 5.35 11.38 8.25
C ASP A 123 4.46 10.37 7.49
N SER A 124 3.77 9.50 8.24
CA SER A 124 2.94 8.42 7.70
C SER A 124 1.83 8.87 6.75
N ARG A 125 1.41 10.15 6.86
CA ARG A 125 0.39 10.75 5.99
C ARG A 125 0.92 11.00 4.57
N ILE A 126 2.23 11.20 4.43
CA ILE A 126 2.90 11.65 3.21
C ILE A 126 4.14 10.80 2.85
N ASN A 127 4.22 9.57 3.37
CA ASN A 127 5.28 8.60 3.05
C ASN A 127 4.76 7.37 2.29
N ASN A 128 3.57 7.44 1.70
CA ASN A 128 2.95 6.34 0.97
C ASN A 128 2.44 6.80 -0.40
N ALA A 129 2.42 5.87 -1.35
CA ALA A 129 2.09 6.14 -2.75
C ALA A 129 0.69 6.77 -2.92
N THR A 130 -0.31 6.23 -2.21
CA THR A 130 -1.69 6.73 -2.21
C THR A 130 -1.76 8.19 -1.78
N GLY A 131 -1.00 8.57 -0.75
CA GLY A 131 -0.88 9.93 -0.26
C GLY A 131 -0.35 10.90 -1.32
N VAL A 132 0.66 10.48 -2.10
CA VAL A 132 1.21 11.27 -3.20
C VAL A 132 0.12 11.61 -4.24
N LEU A 133 -0.62 10.60 -4.70
CA LEU A 133 -1.69 10.83 -5.68
C LEU A 133 -2.82 11.69 -5.11
N ARG A 134 -3.23 11.47 -3.85
CA ARG A 134 -4.25 12.30 -3.19
C ARG A 134 -3.84 13.76 -3.12
N GLY A 135 -2.61 14.04 -2.71
CA GLY A 135 -2.10 15.41 -2.62
C GLY A 135 -2.00 16.09 -3.99
N LEU A 136 -1.53 15.36 -5.01
CA LEU A 136 -1.45 15.89 -6.36
C LEU A 136 -2.85 16.17 -6.95
N LEU A 137 -3.80 15.24 -6.80
CA LEU A 137 -5.18 15.40 -7.26
C LEU A 137 -5.89 16.54 -6.56
N TYR A 138 -5.70 16.66 -5.24
CA TYR A 138 -6.31 17.71 -4.45
C TYR A 138 -5.93 19.10 -5.00
N LEU A 139 -4.65 19.33 -5.32
CA LEU A 139 -4.22 20.61 -5.91
C LEU A 139 -4.75 20.83 -7.34
N LEU A 140 -4.82 19.78 -8.17
CA LEU A 140 -5.38 19.89 -9.52
C LEU A 140 -6.88 20.25 -9.46
N ALA A 141 -7.64 19.53 -8.63
CA ALA A 141 -9.07 19.69 -8.47
C ALA A 141 -9.45 21.03 -7.82
N ASP A 142 -8.65 21.52 -6.86
CA ASP A 142 -8.83 22.84 -6.24
C ASP A 142 -8.61 23.99 -7.25
N ARG A 143 -7.65 23.82 -8.18
CA ARG A 143 -7.30 24.83 -9.20
C ARG A 143 -8.24 24.80 -10.41
N GLN A 144 -8.58 23.62 -10.91
CA GLN A 144 -9.49 23.42 -12.04
C GLN A 144 -10.68 22.59 -11.58
N ARG A 145 -11.73 23.27 -11.13
CA ARG A 145 -12.91 22.63 -10.55
C ARG A 145 -13.66 21.67 -11.48
N SER A 146 -13.51 21.83 -12.81
CA SER A 146 -14.10 20.89 -13.77
C SER A 146 -13.54 19.47 -13.62
N LEU A 147 -12.33 19.32 -13.06
CA LEU A 147 -11.72 18.01 -12.83
C LEU A 147 -12.32 17.26 -11.64
N ILE A 148 -13.08 17.96 -10.77
CA ILE A 148 -13.73 17.35 -9.60
C ILE A 148 -14.73 16.28 -10.03
N SER A 149 -15.37 16.40 -11.19
CA SER A 149 -16.34 15.42 -11.68
C SER A 149 -15.74 14.01 -11.83
N TYR A 150 -14.46 13.90 -12.22
CA TYR A 150 -13.75 12.61 -12.32
C TYR A 150 -13.55 11.94 -10.96
N ILE A 151 -13.48 12.73 -9.89
CA ILE A 151 -13.34 12.23 -8.52
C ILE A 151 -14.73 11.92 -7.96
N GLN A 152 -15.71 12.80 -8.19
CA GLN A 152 -17.08 12.68 -7.69
C GLN A 152 -17.80 11.45 -8.22
N GLU A 153 -17.65 11.12 -9.51
CA GLU A 153 -18.31 9.95 -10.09
C GLU A 153 -18.06 8.68 -9.28
N LYS A 154 -16.86 8.54 -8.69
CA LYS A 154 -16.52 7.41 -7.82
C LYS A 154 -16.80 7.69 -6.34
N HIS A 155 -16.65 8.93 -5.90
CA HIS A 155 -16.87 9.34 -4.51
C HIS A 155 -18.34 9.25 -4.10
N ASP A 156 -19.28 9.58 -4.98
CA ASP A 156 -20.72 9.54 -4.68
C ASP A 156 -21.20 8.15 -4.24
N TYR A 157 -20.51 7.09 -4.68
CA TYR A 157 -20.82 5.71 -4.29
C TYR A 157 -20.02 5.19 -3.09
N ALA A 158 -18.74 5.57 -2.98
CA ALA A 158 -17.81 4.99 -2.01
C ALA A 158 -17.52 5.92 -0.81
N GLY A 159 -17.89 7.20 -0.89
CA GLY A 159 -17.62 8.22 0.10
C GLY A 159 -16.13 8.29 0.46
N LYS A 160 -15.86 8.43 1.76
CA LYS A 160 -14.49 8.50 2.31
C LYS A 160 -13.68 7.23 2.07
N ALA A 161 -14.32 6.06 1.98
CA ALA A 161 -13.64 4.78 1.79
C ALA A 161 -12.88 4.71 0.45
N LEU A 162 -13.30 5.47 -0.57
CA LEU A 162 -12.63 5.58 -1.87
C LEU A 162 -11.12 5.89 -1.74
N PHE A 163 -10.74 6.61 -0.69
CA PHE A 163 -9.39 7.11 -0.49
C PHE A 163 -8.62 6.40 0.62
N GLU A 164 -9.27 5.52 1.38
CA GLU A 164 -8.74 4.95 2.63
C GLU A 164 -8.78 3.43 2.69
N ASP A 165 -9.53 2.77 1.80
CA ASP A 165 -9.57 1.30 1.75
C ASP A 165 -8.35 0.71 1.03
N ALA A 166 -8.23 -0.62 1.04
CA ALA A 166 -7.16 -1.35 0.35
C ALA A 166 -7.13 -1.11 -1.18
N ASN A 167 -8.24 -0.64 -1.76
CA ASN A 167 -8.37 -0.35 -3.20
C ASN A 167 -8.03 1.12 -3.53
N ALA A 168 -7.72 1.96 -2.54
CA ALA A 168 -7.55 3.40 -2.73
C ALA A 168 -6.52 3.74 -3.81
N TRP A 169 -5.39 3.03 -3.85
CA TRP A 169 -4.36 3.21 -4.87
C TRP A 169 -4.93 3.10 -6.29
N VAL A 170 -5.74 2.07 -6.54
CA VAL A 170 -6.30 1.74 -7.87
C VAL A 170 -7.35 2.76 -8.28
N ALA A 171 -8.23 3.11 -7.34
CA ALA A 171 -9.21 4.14 -7.58
C ALA A 171 -8.55 5.48 -7.94
N LEU A 172 -7.51 5.87 -7.19
CA LEU A 172 -6.79 7.12 -7.40
C LEU A 172 -5.93 7.10 -8.66
N SER A 173 -5.23 6.00 -8.97
CA SER A 173 -4.42 5.88 -10.19
C SER A 173 -5.28 5.98 -11.45
N GLU A 174 -6.48 5.40 -11.42
CA GLU A 174 -7.43 5.46 -12.52
C GLU A 174 -8.03 6.87 -12.68
N ILE A 175 -8.46 7.50 -11.57
CA ILE A 175 -8.94 8.89 -11.58
C ILE A 175 -7.86 9.83 -12.14
N PHE A 176 -6.62 9.67 -11.67
CA PHE A 176 -5.49 10.47 -12.13
C PHE A 176 -5.21 10.25 -13.61
N THR A 177 -5.25 9.00 -14.07
CA THR A 177 -5.06 8.65 -15.49
C THR A 177 -6.13 9.31 -16.36
N ASN A 178 -7.40 9.27 -15.94
CA ASN A 178 -8.50 9.90 -16.66
C ASN A 178 -8.32 11.42 -16.75
N ILE A 179 -7.88 12.06 -15.66
CA ILE A 179 -7.56 13.50 -15.65
C ILE A 179 -6.41 13.82 -16.61
N LEU A 180 -5.34 13.00 -16.65
CA LEU A 180 -4.21 13.22 -17.57
C LEU A 180 -4.60 13.09 -19.05
N GLN A 181 -5.61 12.28 -19.35
CA GLN A 181 -6.13 12.06 -20.71
C GLN A 181 -7.22 13.06 -21.11
N ASP A 182 -7.70 13.90 -20.19
CA ASP A 182 -8.71 14.91 -20.48
C ASP A 182 -8.16 15.96 -21.46
N GLN A 183 -8.84 16.11 -22.60
CA GLN A 183 -8.48 17.07 -23.64
C GLN A 183 -8.68 18.54 -23.21
N SER A 184 -9.43 18.76 -22.13
CA SER A 184 -9.63 20.05 -21.48
C SER A 184 -8.60 20.34 -20.39
N LEU A 185 -7.68 19.40 -20.10
CA LEU A 185 -6.60 19.64 -19.14
C LEU A 185 -5.67 20.72 -19.68
N ASN A 186 -5.48 21.78 -18.89
CA ASN A 186 -4.52 22.83 -19.19
C ASN A 186 -3.09 22.29 -19.08
N SER A 187 -2.11 23.02 -19.63
CA SER A 187 -0.70 22.67 -19.45
C SER A 187 -0.40 22.52 -17.95
N THR A 188 0.14 21.37 -17.56
CA THR A 188 0.22 20.96 -16.15
C THR A 188 1.64 20.55 -15.80
N TYR A 189 2.14 21.06 -14.67
CA TYR A 189 3.41 20.66 -14.07
C TYR A 189 3.15 19.86 -12.81
N LEU A 190 3.67 18.64 -12.77
CA LEU A 190 3.56 17.70 -11.65
C LEU A 190 4.93 17.52 -11.01
N ILE A 191 5.03 17.73 -9.71
CA ILE A 191 6.30 17.69 -8.99
C ILE A 191 6.21 16.76 -7.78
N VAL A 192 7.11 15.79 -7.67
CA VAL A 192 7.19 14.90 -6.51
C VAL A 192 8.60 14.94 -5.94
N ASP A 193 8.76 15.53 -4.75
CA ASP A 193 10.03 15.55 -4.04
C ASP A 193 10.23 14.28 -3.21
N ALA A 194 11.47 13.81 -3.17
CA ALA A 194 11.96 12.74 -2.32
C ALA A 194 11.20 11.41 -2.48
N LEU A 195 11.16 10.87 -3.71
CA LEU A 195 10.56 9.55 -3.98
C LEU A 195 11.14 8.44 -3.08
N ASP A 196 12.43 8.53 -2.72
CA ASP A 196 13.07 7.59 -1.80
C ASP A 196 12.50 7.62 -0.36
N GLU A 197 11.74 8.66 -0.02
CA GLU A 197 11.05 8.81 1.25
C GLU A 197 9.61 8.26 1.24
N CYS A 198 9.14 7.70 0.11
CA CYS A 198 7.93 6.89 0.05
C CYS A 198 8.25 5.46 0.52
N ILE A 199 7.75 5.07 1.69
CA ILE A 199 7.99 3.77 2.33
C ILE A 199 7.00 2.72 1.80
N THR A 200 5.72 3.05 1.77
CA THR A 200 4.66 2.11 1.36
C THR A 200 4.36 2.28 -0.13
N ASP A 201 4.36 1.17 -0.88
CA ASP A 201 3.97 1.11 -2.30
C ASP A 201 4.81 1.97 -3.27
N LEU A 202 6.04 2.36 -2.89
CA LEU A 202 6.97 3.06 -3.80
C LEU A 202 7.14 2.38 -5.17
N PRO A 203 7.30 1.04 -5.27
CA PRO A 203 7.26 0.32 -6.53
C PRO A 203 6.11 0.74 -7.45
N LYS A 204 4.87 0.76 -6.92
CA LYS A 204 3.66 1.12 -7.68
C LYS A 204 3.72 2.57 -8.14
N LEU A 205 4.19 3.48 -7.29
CA LEU A 205 4.34 4.90 -7.62
C LEU A 205 5.34 5.14 -8.74
N LEU A 206 6.49 4.47 -8.71
CA LEU A 206 7.53 4.60 -9.74
C LEU A 206 7.02 4.08 -11.09
N ASP A 207 6.36 2.92 -11.09
CA ASP A 207 5.77 2.36 -12.31
C ASP A 207 4.71 3.29 -12.88
N PHE A 208 3.86 3.87 -12.03
CA PHE A 208 2.86 4.85 -12.43
C PHE A 208 3.49 6.11 -13.04
N ILE A 209 4.49 6.73 -12.40
CA ILE A 209 5.16 7.93 -12.92
C ILE A 209 5.83 7.61 -14.26
N ALA A 210 6.55 6.49 -14.34
CA ALA A 210 7.23 6.08 -15.57
C ALA A 210 6.25 5.89 -16.72
N GLN A 211 5.15 5.16 -16.50
CA GLN A 211 4.12 4.90 -17.52
C GLN A 211 3.33 6.15 -17.91
N LYS A 212 2.92 6.98 -16.94
CA LYS A 212 2.01 8.11 -17.20
C LYS A 212 2.74 9.38 -17.64
N SER A 213 4.06 9.46 -17.48
CA SER A 213 4.86 10.60 -17.95
C SER A 213 4.79 10.86 -19.46
N SER A 214 4.53 9.83 -20.27
CA SER A 214 4.41 9.94 -21.74
C SER A 214 2.98 10.02 -22.25
N VAL A 215 1.97 9.89 -21.38
CA VAL A 215 0.55 9.78 -21.79
C VAL A 215 -0.01 11.09 -22.34
N SER A 216 0.44 12.24 -21.81
CA SER A 216 -0.10 13.55 -22.18
C SER A 216 0.99 14.52 -22.57
N SER A 217 0.88 15.10 -23.76
CA SER A 217 1.81 16.12 -24.26
C SER A 217 1.67 17.47 -23.56
N ARG A 218 0.65 17.63 -22.70
CA ARG A 218 0.41 18.85 -21.91
C ARG A 218 0.98 18.77 -20.50
N VAL A 219 1.51 17.61 -20.10
CA VAL A 219 1.96 17.36 -18.74
C VAL A 219 3.47 17.24 -18.72
N LYS A 220 4.11 17.90 -17.74
CA LYS A 220 5.54 17.75 -17.46
C LYS A 220 5.75 17.36 -16.01
N TRP A 221 6.64 16.40 -15.79
CA TRP A 221 6.97 15.85 -14.49
C TRP A 221 8.37 16.28 -14.04
N ILE A 222 8.50 16.65 -12.76
CA ILE A 222 9.77 16.71 -12.05
C ILE A 222 9.69 15.76 -10.88
N VAL A 223 10.68 14.89 -10.74
CA VAL A 223 10.80 14.03 -9.56
C VAL A 223 12.19 14.17 -8.95
N SER A 224 12.29 14.07 -7.63
CA SER A 224 13.57 14.03 -6.94
C SER A 224 13.75 12.75 -6.14
N SER A 225 14.98 12.26 -6.03
CA SER A 225 15.32 11.14 -5.15
C SER A 225 16.80 11.10 -4.75
N ARG A 226 17.14 10.22 -3.81
CA ARG A 226 18.52 9.75 -3.59
C ARG A 226 19.01 8.83 -4.72
N ASN A 227 20.31 8.58 -4.71
CA ASN A 227 21.00 7.63 -5.58
C ASN A 227 20.69 6.18 -5.17
N ARG A 228 19.48 5.70 -5.51
CA ARG A 228 18.99 4.36 -5.18
C ARG A 228 18.85 3.50 -6.45
N PRO A 229 19.49 2.32 -6.53
CA PRO A 229 19.46 1.47 -7.73
C PRO A 229 18.05 1.03 -8.15
N ASP A 230 17.17 0.75 -7.17
CA ASP A 230 15.79 0.32 -7.40
C ASP A 230 14.90 1.43 -7.99
N ILE A 231 15.16 2.70 -7.61
CA ILE A 231 14.51 3.86 -8.22
C ILE A 231 15.04 4.08 -9.64
N GLU A 232 16.35 3.95 -9.82
CA GLU A 232 17.01 4.09 -11.12
C GLU A 232 16.43 3.10 -12.12
N GLU A 233 16.42 1.80 -11.79
CA GLU A 233 15.94 0.72 -12.67
C GLU A 233 14.51 0.97 -13.18
N ARG A 234 13.61 1.47 -12.32
CA ARG A 234 12.21 1.71 -12.69
C ARG A 234 12.03 2.99 -13.47
N LEU A 235 12.68 4.09 -13.07
CA LEU A 235 12.60 5.35 -13.83
C LEU A 235 13.36 5.28 -15.17
N GLU A 236 14.31 4.35 -15.36
CA GLU A 236 14.87 4.00 -16.68
C GLU A 236 13.83 3.50 -17.68
N ARG A 237 12.71 2.93 -17.20
CA ARG A 237 11.62 2.46 -18.08
C ARG A 237 10.79 3.61 -18.67
N ALA A 238 10.94 4.84 -18.16
CA ALA A 238 10.21 6.01 -18.66
C ALA A 238 10.78 6.52 -19.99
N GLY A 239 9.91 6.71 -20.99
CA GLY A 239 10.29 7.33 -22.25
C GLY A 239 10.55 8.84 -22.12
N HIS A 240 11.46 9.39 -22.91
CA HIS A 240 11.77 10.83 -23.00
C HIS A 240 12.08 11.52 -21.66
N LYS A 241 12.94 10.88 -20.87
CA LYS A 241 13.40 11.41 -19.59
C LYS A 241 14.74 12.14 -19.70
N LEU A 242 14.95 13.08 -18.79
CA LEU A 242 16.23 13.75 -18.55
C LEU A 242 16.65 13.51 -17.11
N ARG A 243 17.95 13.35 -16.90
CA ARG A 243 18.55 13.10 -15.58
C ARG A 243 19.49 14.22 -15.23
N LEU A 244 19.24 14.86 -14.09
CA LEU A 244 20.08 15.89 -13.53
C LEU A 244 20.69 15.37 -12.23
N CYS A 245 22.01 15.16 -12.24
CA CYS A 245 22.77 14.67 -11.11
C CYS A 245 23.41 15.86 -10.38
N LEU A 246 23.10 16.06 -9.10
CA LEU A 246 23.68 17.16 -8.33
C LEU A 246 25.21 17.01 -8.16
N GLU A 247 25.71 15.78 -8.12
CA GLU A 247 27.15 15.47 -8.03
C GLU A 247 27.92 15.90 -9.27
N LEU A 248 27.30 15.79 -10.45
CA LEU A 248 27.90 16.23 -11.72
C LEU A 248 27.87 17.76 -11.88
N ASN A 249 27.15 18.47 -11.00
CA ASN A 249 27.04 19.92 -10.96
C ASN A 249 27.70 20.50 -9.69
N ALA A 250 28.78 19.86 -9.21
CA ALA A 250 29.42 20.17 -7.94
C ALA A 250 29.79 21.65 -7.75
N GLU A 251 30.30 22.33 -8.80
CA GLU A 251 30.66 23.75 -8.73
C GLU A 251 29.44 24.66 -8.47
N SER A 252 28.31 24.36 -9.14
CA SER A 252 27.05 25.09 -8.94
C SER A 252 26.47 24.84 -7.55
N VAL A 253 26.52 23.59 -7.08
CA VAL A 253 26.09 23.23 -5.73
C VAL A 253 26.98 23.90 -4.68
N SER A 254 28.30 23.94 -4.88
CA SER A 254 29.25 24.58 -3.98
C SER A 254 29.01 26.09 -3.87
N THR A 255 28.76 26.75 -5.00
CA THR A 255 28.39 28.17 -5.05
C THR A 255 27.08 28.42 -4.28
N ALA A 256 26.07 27.58 -4.47
CA ALA A 256 24.79 27.67 -3.76
C ALA A 256 24.93 27.47 -2.25
N VAL A 257 25.79 26.55 -1.82
CA VAL A 257 26.12 26.32 -0.40
C VAL A 257 26.87 27.51 0.20
N SER A 258 27.83 28.11 -0.53
CA SER A 258 28.53 29.32 -0.09
C SER A 258 27.57 30.49 0.19
N ILE A 259 26.59 30.68 -0.70
CA ILE A 259 25.53 31.69 -0.52
C ILE A 259 24.69 31.38 0.72
N PHE A 260 24.28 30.13 0.89
CA PHE A 260 23.51 29.70 2.07
C PHE A 260 24.29 29.91 3.37
N ILE A 261 25.58 29.60 3.39
CA ILE A 261 26.47 29.85 4.52
C ILE A 261 26.49 31.35 4.86
N LYS A 262 26.75 32.23 3.88
CA LYS A 262 26.77 33.68 4.11
C LYS A 262 25.47 34.17 4.76
N HIS A 263 24.34 33.70 4.26
CA HIS A 263 23.03 34.06 4.80
C HIS A 263 22.83 33.56 6.24
N LYS A 264 23.14 32.28 6.52
CA LYS A 264 23.01 31.71 7.87
C LYS A 264 23.94 32.37 8.88
N VAL A 265 25.17 32.71 8.48
CA VAL A 265 26.13 33.42 9.34
C VAL A 265 25.64 34.83 9.65
N LEU A 266 25.04 35.54 8.68
CA LEU A 266 24.40 36.83 8.91
C LEU A 266 23.25 36.73 9.92
N GLN A 267 22.33 35.77 9.74
CA GLN A 267 21.21 35.54 10.66
C GLN A 267 21.71 35.22 12.07
N LEU A 268 22.67 34.30 12.19
CA LEU A 268 23.26 33.89 13.46
C LEU A 268 23.98 35.07 14.14
N GLY A 269 24.74 35.83 13.36
CA GLY A 269 25.45 37.03 13.83
C GLY A 269 24.50 38.08 14.38
N GLN A 270 23.35 38.32 13.73
CA GLN A 270 22.33 39.24 14.21
C GLN A 270 21.67 38.73 15.50
N ARG A 271 21.22 37.48 15.53
CA ARG A 271 20.55 36.86 16.68
C ARG A 271 21.45 36.80 17.92
N LYS A 272 22.71 36.40 17.75
CA LYS A 272 23.70 36.28 18.83
C LYS A 272 24.49 37.56 19.09
N LYS A 273 24.28 38.59 18.27
CA LYS A 273 25.00 39.88 18.29
C LYS A 273 26.52 39.72 18.16
N TYR A 274 27.01 38.83 17.29
CA TYR A 274 28.45 38.59 17.11
C TYR A 274 29.21 39.85 16.66
N ASP A 275 30.48 39.95 17.05
CA ASP A 275 31.40 40.93 16.48
C ASP A 275 31.88 40.46 15.09
N ASP A 276 32.45 41.37 14.31
CA ASP A 276 32.90 41.06 12.94
C ASP A 276 33.93 39.92 12.94
N LYS A 277 34.85 39.90 13.91
CA LYS A 277 35.87 38.85 14.05
C LYS A 277 35.27 37.46 14.25
N THR A 278 34.27 37.32 15.14
CA THR A 278 33.59 36.03 15.36
C THR A 278 32.79 35.63 14.13
N ARG A 279 32.12 36.60 13.48
CA ARG A 279 31.34 36.35 12.26
C ARG A 279 32.24 35.83 11.13
N ASP A 280 33.38 36.45 10.91
CA ASP A 280 34.34 36.06 9.86
C ASP A 280 34.99 34.69 10.14
N ALA A 281 35.25 34.38 11.42
CA ALA A 281 35.73 33.06 11.82
C ALA A 281 34.67 31.97 11.55
N VAL A 282 33.40 32.23 11.88
CA VAL A 282 32.30 31.29 11.59
C VAL A 282 32.12 31.12 10.07
N LEU A 283 32.15 32.22 9.30
CA LEU A 283 32.04 32.18 7.84
C LEU A 283 33.16 31.34 7.21
N SER A 284 34.41 31.59 7.62
CA SER A 284 35.57 30.87 7.10
C SER A 284 35.51 29.39 7.42
N HIS A 285 35.16 29.03 8.66
CA HIS A 285 35.08 27.64 9.09
C HIS A 285 33.97 26.88 8.35
N LEU A 286 32.75 27.44 8.28
CA LEU A 286 31.65 26.78 7.57
C LEU A 286 31.99 26.59 6.08
N SER A 287 32.64 27.57 5.45
CA SER A 287 33.02 27.49 4.03
C SER A 287 34.07 26.40 3.77
N LEU A 288 34.99 26.16 4.71
CA LEU A 288 36.04 25.14 4.58
C LEU A 288 35.53 23.72 4.85
N HIS A 289 34.57 23.56 5.77
CA HIS A 289 34.21 22.25 6.34
C HIS A 289 32.84 21.70 5.89
N ALA A 290 32.00 22.49 5.22
CA ALA A 290 30.66 22.06 4.83
C ALA A 290 30.63 20.94 3.77
N ASN A 291 31.71 20.74 3.01
CA ASN A 291 31.82 19.75 1.94
C ASN A 291 30.57 19.73 1.02
N ASP A 292 30.15 20.92 0.58
CA ASP A 292 28.96 21.17 -0.24
C ASP A 292 27.68 20.52 0.29
N THR A 293 27.47 20.51 1.61
CA THR A 293 26.31 19.88 2.26
C THR A 293 25.49 20.91 3.05
N PHE A 294 24.30 21.26 2.55
CA PHE A 294 23.38 22.19 3.21
C PHE A 294 22.97 21.71 4.60
N LEU A 295 22.71 20.40 4.74
CA LEU A 295 22.28 19.81 6.01
C LEU A 295 23.35 19.98 7.10
N TRP A 296 24.63 19.78 6.77
CA TRP A 296 25.73 19.99 7.71
C TRP A 296 25.76 21.44 8.21
N VAL A 297 25.65 22.42 7.29
CA VAL A 297 25.60 23.85 7.66
C VAL A 297 24.41 24.14 8.57
N ALA A 298 23.23 23.62 8.25
CA ALA A 298 22.03 23.81 9.05
C ALA A 298 22.19 23.24 10.48
N LEU A 299 22.71 22.03 10.61
CA LEU A 299 22.93 21.36 11.90
C LEU A 299 23.98 22.09 12.75
N VAL A 300 25.08 22.55 12.15
CA VAL A 300 26.11 23.33 12.85
C VAL A 300 25.54 24.68 13.29
N CYS A 301 24.82 25.39 12.42
CA CYS A 301 24.20 26.66 12.78
C CYS A 301 23.18 26.50 13.91
N GLN A 302 22.32 25.47 13.87
CA GLN A 302 21.36 25.16 14.94
C GLN A 302 22.09 24.90 16.28
N ASN A 303 23.20 24.17 16.24
CA ASN A 303 24.02 23.95 17.43
C ASN A 303 24.64 25.24 17.98
N LEU A 304 25.11 26.13 17.11
CA LEU A 304 25.65 27.43 17.50
C LEU A 304 24.55 28.37 18.04
N GLU A 305 23.32 28.28 17.53
CA GLU A 305 22.16 28.98 18.08
C GLU A 305 21.86 28.59 19.53
N ASN A 306 22.14 27.34 19.93
CA ASN A 306 21.98 26.91 21.33
C ASN A 306 23.23 27.18 22.18
N THR A 307 24.32 27.65 21.57
CA THR A 307 25.60 27.86 22.26
C THR A 307 25.72 29.26 22.84
N ARG A 308 26.32 29.39 24.02
CA ARG A 308 26.63 30.69 24.63
C ARG A 308 27.67 31.42 23.77
N ARG A 309 27.47 32.72 23.53
CA ARG A 309 28.32 33.54 22.64
C ARG A 309 29.82 33.39 22.91
N ARG A 310 30.25 33.35 24.18
CA ARG A 310 31.67 33.23 24.57
C ARG A 310 32.31 31.88 24.20
N LYS A 311 31.52 30.82 24.07
CA LYS A 311 31.99 29.46 23.70
C LYS A 311 31.90 29.18 22.19
N THR A 312 31.43 30.14 21.39
CA THR A 312 31.19 29.95 19.94
C THR A 312 32.44 29.45 19.22
N LEU A 313 33.58 30.15 19.36
CA LEU A 313 34.82 29.79 18.65
C LEU A 313 35.38 28.43 19.09
N ALA A 314 35.32 28.14 20.40
CA ALA A 314 35.77 26.84 20.92
C ALA A 314 34.91 25.69 20.38
N LYS A 315 33.58 25.87 20.32
CA LYS A 315 32.67 24.85 19.80
C LYS A 315 32.74 24.72 18.28
N LEU A 316 32.96 25.85 17.58
CA LEU A 316 33.17 25.92 16.14
C LEU A 316 34.36 25.06 15.71
N ASN A 317 35.53 25.28 16.33
CA ASN A 317 36.77 24.53 16.01
C ASN A 317 36.67 23.02 16.25
N ALA A 318 35.70 22.60 17.03
CA ALA A 318 35.50 21.18 17.31
C ALA A 318 34.56 20.51 16.28
N PHE A 319 33.89 21.23 15.37
CA PHE A 319 33.03 20.61 14.35
C PHE A 319 33.88 19.99 13.23
N PRO A 320 33.76 18.67 12.98
CA PRO A 320 34.50 18.04 11.91
C PRO A 320 33.84 18.31 10.55
N PRO A 321 34.61 18.23 9.45
CA PRO A 321 34.08 18.36 8.10
C PRO A 321 33.18 17.18 7.71
N GLY A 322 32.12 17.47 6.97
CA GLY A 322 31.22 16.44 6.42
C GLY A 322 30.18 15.89 7.41
N LEU A 323 29.08 15.36 6.84
CA LEU A 323 27.90 14.95 7.61
C LEU A 323 28.16 13.75 8.51
N ASP A 324 28.89 12.75 8.03
CA ASP A 324 29.15 11.53 8.80
C ASP A 324 30.01 11.80 10.03
N SER A 325 31.11 12.54 9.88
CA SER A 325 31.95 12.92 11.02
C SER A 325 31.20 13.84 11.99
N LEU A 326 30.25 14.65 11.50
CA LEU A 326 29.37 15.42 12.38
C LEU A 326 28.47 14.51 13.21
N TYR A 327 27.88 13.47 12.60
CA TYR A 327 27.10 12.47 13.33
C TYR A 327 27.96 11.65 14.29
N GLU A 328 29.18 11.26 13.91
CA GLU A 328 30.16 10.61 14.80
C GLU A 328 30.40 11.46 16.03
N ARG A 329 30.68 12.75 15.85
CA ARG A 329 30.85 13.69 16.97
C ARG A 329 29.58 13.84 17.82
N MET A 330 28.40 13.90 17.19
CA MET A 330 27.15 13.97 17.95
C MET A 330 26.95 12.71 18.79
N MET A 331 27.27 11.53 18.26
CA MET A 331 27.27 10.29 19.02
C MET A 331 28.32 10.31 20.14
N GLU A 332 29.53 10.81 19.90
CA GLU A 332 30.54 10.98 20.95
C GLU A 332 30.05 11.93 22.06
N GLN A 333 29.29 12.97 21.74
CA GLN A 333 28.71 13.87 22.74
C GLN A 333 27.65 13.16 23.60
N ILE A 334 26.84 12.29 22.98
CA ILE A 334 25.88 11.45 23.71
C ILE A 334 26.62 10.45 24.60
N CYS A 335 27.66 9.80 24.08
CA CYS A 335 28.43 8.80 24.82
C CYS A 335 29.27 9.40 25.96
N ASN A 336 29.71 10.65 25.84
CA ASN A 336 30.55 11.34 26.81
C ASN A 336 29.76 12.36 27.67
N SER A 337 28.44 12.23 27.78
CA SER A 337 27.68 13.10 28.70
C SER A 337 28.09 12.87 30.15
N ASP A 338 28.00 13.92 30.96
CA ASP A 338 28.38 13.87 32.39
C ASP A 338 27.53 12.87 33.19
N ASP A 339 26.33 12.54 32.69
CA ASP A 339 25.44 11.52 33.21
C ASP A 339 25.49 10.26 32.33
N ALA A 340 25.96 9.16 32.90
CA ALA A 340 26.11 7.88 32.20
C ALA A 340 24.76 7.17 31.99
N ASP A 341 23.77 7.44 32.82
CA ASP A 341 22.44 6.84 32.71
C ASP A 341 21.68 7.49 31.54
N ASP A 342 21.76 8.81 31.42
CA ASP A 342 21.20 9.55 30.26
C ASP A 342 21.84 9.13 28.94
N ALA A 343 23.17 8.90 28.92
CA ALA A 343 23.88 8.40 27.76
C ALA A 343 23.37 7.02 27.32
N ASP A 344 23.18 6.11 28.27
CA ASP A 344 22.68 4.77 27.98
C ASP A 344 21.25 4.81 27.47
N LEU A 345 20.41 5.63 28.09
CA LEU A 345 19.03 5.82 27.69
C LEU A 345 18.92 6.40 26.28
N CYS A 346 19.72 7.40 25.93
CA CYS A 346 19.78 7.95 24.57
C CYS A 346 20.14 6.89 23.53
N LYS A 347 21.17 6.06 23.79
CA LYS A 347 21.55 4.97 22.87
C LYS A 347 20.42 3.97 22.70
N ARG A 348 19.73 3.57 23.78
CA ARG A 348 18.59 2.64 23.74
C ARG A 348 17.39 3.22 22.99
N ILE A 349 17.09 4.50 23.19
CA ILE A 349 16.02 5.19 22.44
C ILE A 349 16.38 5.24 20.95
N LEU A 350 17.61 5.63 20.60
CA LEU A 350 18.06 5.65 19.20
C LEU A 350 18.00 4.26 18.56
N ALA A 351 18.42 3.22 19.28
CA ALA A 351 18.34 1.83 18.83
C ALA A 351 16.87 1.40 18.61
N SER A 352 15.98 1.68 19.56
CA SER A 352 14.56 1.33 19.48
C SER A 352 13.88 2.04 18.30
N ILE A 353 14.07 3.35 18.17
CA ILE A 353 13.49 4.16 17.09
C ILE A 353 14.08 3.77 15.71
N ALA A 354 15.31 3.25 15.67
CA ALA A 354 15.92 2.77 14.44
C ALA A 354 15.26 1.48 13.91
N ILE A 355 14.86 0.55 14.79
CA ILE A 355 14.33 -0.77 14.39
C ILE A 355 12.82 -0.82 14.17
N VAL A 356 12.06 0.16 14.68
CA VAL A 356 10.59 0.13 14.52
C VAL A 356 10.14 0.31 13.07
N TYR A 357 9.06 -0.39 12.69
CA TYR A 357 8.54 -0.42 11.33
C TYR A 357 7.74 0.84 10.94
N ARG A 358 7.39 1.68 11.91
CA ARG A 358 6.77 2.99 11.72
C ARG A 358 7.20 3.96 12.82
N PRO A 359 7.05 5.29 12.62
CA PRO A 359 7.13 6.24 13.72
C PRO A 359 6.19 5.83 14.87
N ILE A 360 6.69 5.95 16.10
CA ILE A 360 5.97 5.55 17.31
C ILE A 360 5.70 6.77 18.19
N THR A 361 4.64 6.70 19.00
CA THR A 361 4.33 7.73 19.98
C THR A 361 5.26 7.65 21.21
N LEU A 362 5.26 8.69 22.03
CA LEU A 362 5.96 8.69 23.32
C LEU A 362 5.48 7.52 24.19
N GLU A 363 4.17 7.29 24.25
CA GLU A 363 3.59 6.17 25.01
C GLU A 363 4.01 4.80 24.46
N GLU A 364 4.11 4.63 23.15
CA GLU A 364 4.63 3.40 22.54
C GLU A 364 6.12 3.21 22.79
N LEU A 365 6.90 4.29 22.87
CA LEU A 365 8.33 4.19 23.24
C LEU A 365 8.49 3.73 24.69
N THR A 366 7.68 4.27 25.63
CA THR A 366 7.74 3.85 27.04
C THR A 366 7.53 2.34 27.21
N SER A 367 6.67 1.74 26.38
CA SER A 367 6.40 0.31 26.46
C SER A 367 7.47 -0.56 25.81
N LEU A 368 8.24 -0.04 24.85
CA LEU A 368 9.26 -0.79 24.12
C LEU A 368 10.66 -0.75 24.77
N THR A 369 10.93 0.20 25.65
CA THR A 369 12.28 0.40 26.24
C THR A 369 12.33 0.04 27.74
N GLU A 370 13.32 -0.73 28.16
CA GLU A 370 13.44 -1.35 29.50
C GLU A 370 13.45 -0.38 30.70
N MET A 371 14.28 0.66 30.65
CA MET A 371 14.51 1.54 31.81
C MET A 371 13.47 2.65 32.01
N LEU A 372 12.40 2.67 31.21
CA LEU A 372 11.35 3.68 31.32
C LEU A 372 10.24 3.30 32.32
N ASP A 373 10.27 2.08 32.88
CA ASP A 373 9.18 1.54 33.71
C ASP A 373 8.97 2.31 35.03
N ASP A 374 10.03 2.85 35.66
CA ASP A 374 9.95 3.56 36.94
C ASP A 374 9.51 5.04 36.80
N LYS A 375 9.47 5.58 35.58
CA LYS A 375 9.09 6.98 35.25
C LYS A 375 8.13 7.07 34.05
N ALA A 376 7.42 5.99 33.72
CA ALA A 376 6.59 5.88 32.52
C ALA A 376 5.50 6.97 32.40
N ASP A 377 5.05 7.52 33.52
CA ASP A 377 4.01 8.55 33.57
C ASP A 377 4.54 9.98 33.33
N ASP A 378 5.86 10.20 33.34
CA ASP A 378 6.48 11.51 33.12
C ASP A 378 6.93 11.68 31.65
N LEU A 379 5.95 11.96 30.79
CA LEU A 379 6.19 12.24 29.38
C LEU A 379 7.07 13.47 29.16
N GLU A 380 7.12 14.42 30.10
CA GLU A 380 7.92 15.63 29.97
C GLU A 380 9.41 15.30 30.18
N TRP A 381 9.73 14.48 31.18
CA TRP A 381 11.08 13.94 31.34
C TRP A 381 11.52 13.13 30.11
N LEU A 382 10.63 12.32 29.51
CA LEU A 382 10.96 11.60 28.27
C LEU A 382 11.27 12.56 27.11
N ARG A 383 10.56 13.68 26.99
CA ARG A 383 10.89 14.72 26.00
C ARG A 383 12.27 15.33 26.26
N GLU A 384 12.65 15.53 27.52
CA GLU A 384 13.98 16.03 27.88
C GLU A 384 15.07 15.06 27.42
N ILE A 385 14.94 13.76 27.69
CA ILE A 385 15.91 12.75 27.24
C ILE A 385 15.97 12.66 25.71
N ILE A 386 14.83 12.66 25.03
CA ILE A 386 14.81 12.65 23.55
C ILE A 386 15.48 13.92 23.01
N SER A 387 15.40 15.05 23.71
CA SER A 387 16.13 16.26 23.34
C SER A 387 17.66 16.11 23.48
N LEU A 388 18.14 15.26 24.39
CA LEU A 388 19.56 14.91 24.54
C LEU A 388 20.07 14.02 23.40
N CYS A 389 19.20 13.25 22.75
CA CYS A 389 19.52 12.59 21.47
C CYS A 389 19.84 13.60 20.35
N GLY A 390 19.72 14.90 20.62
CA GLY A 390 20.17 15.97 19.75
C GLY A 390 19.43 15.98 18.42
N SER A 391 20.11 16.41 17.37
CA SER A 391 19.52 16.52 16.03
C SER A 391 19.32 15.17 15.31
N PHE A 392 19.39 14.02 16.01
CA PHE A 392 18.97 12.73 15.47
C PHE A 392 17.45 12.62 15.44
N LEU A 393 16.78 13.01 16.53
CA LEU A 393 15.34 12.83 16.73
C LEU A 393 14.60 14.16 16.89
N THR A 394 13.30 14.15 16.60
CA THR A 394 12.38 15.27 16.82
C THR A 394 11.00 14.73 17.19
N ILE A 395 10.26 15.49 18.01
CA ILE A 395 8.93 15.11 18.47
C ILE A 395 7.92 16.03 17.80
N ARG A 396 6.85 15.47 17.21
CA ARG A 396 5.70 16.23 16.70
C ARG A 396 4.42 15.51 17.07
N GLN A 397 3.47 16.22 17.70
CA GLN A 397 2.20 15.63 18.16
C GLN A 397 2.43 14.30 18.88
N ASP A 398 3.41 14.30 19.80
CA ASP A 398 3.80 13.15 20.63
C ASP A 398 4.27 11.92 19.86
N THR A 399 4.55 12.07 18.57
CA THR A 399 5.17 11.05 17.73
C THR A 399 6.64 11.40 17.48
N ILE A 400 7.49 10.38 17.57
CA ILE A 400 8.94 10.51 17.48
C ILE A 400 9.38 10.22 16.05
N TYR A 401 10.20 11.11 15.51
CA TYR A 401 10.67 11.06 14.14
C TYR A 401 12.18 11.24 14.08
N PHE A 402 12.84 10.60 13.12
CA PHE A 402 14.17 11.04 12.71
C PHE A 402 14.10 12.44 12.10
N VAL A 403 15.08 13.29 12.40
CA VAL A 403 15.19 14.61 11.74
C VAL A 403 15.43 14.44 10.24
N HIS A 404 16.22 13.43 9.87
CA HIS A 404 16.49 13.09 8.48
C HIS A 404 16.85 11.61 8.35
N GLN A 405 16.45 10.98 7.24
CA GLN A 405 16.72 9.56 7.01
C GLN A 405 18.23 9.22 6.98
N SER A 406 19.11 10.17 6.61
CA SER A 406 20.58 9.94 6.71
C SER A 406 21.06 9.69 8.13
N ALA A 407 20.35 10.21 9.13
CA ALA A 407 20.68 9.97 10.53
C ALA A 407 20.39 8.50 10.89
N LYS A 408 19.26 7.94 10.43
CA LYS A 408 18.95 6.51 10.56
C LYS A 408 19.96 5.64 9.82
N ASP A 409 20.34 6.02 8.60
CA ASP A 409 21.33 5.28 7.80
C ASP A 409 22.71 5.25 8.48
N PHE A 410 23.14 6.38 9.05
CA PHE A 410 24.38 6.48 9.84
C PHE A 410 24.39 5.52 11.04
N LEU A 411 23.26 5.40 11.74
CA LEU A 411 23.12 4.49 12.87
C LEU A 411 23.32 3.02 12.49
N PHE A 412 22.83 2.58 11.32
CA PHE A 412 22.99 1.21 10.85
C PHE A 412 24.34 0.92 10.17
N THR A 413 25.04 1.94 9.67
CA THR A 413 26.26 1.75 8.88
C THR A 413 27.54 2.05 9.64
N LYS A 414 27.56 3.13 10.44
CA LYS A 414 28.78 3.65 11.09
C LYS A 414 28.73 3.56 12.61
N ALA A 415 27.57 3.81 13.22
CA ALA A 415 27.41 3.75 14.68
C ALA A 415 26.85 2.41 15.17
N LEU A 416 26.83 1.38 14.32
CA LEU A 416 26.18 0.09 14.59
C LEU A 416 26.59 -0.49 15.95
N ASN A 417 27.89 -0.61 16.21
CA ASN A 417 28.42 -1.21 17.43
C ASN A 417 28.19 -0.34 18.69
N LEU A 418 27.91 0.95 18.51
CA LEU A 418 27.66 1.88 19.62
C LEU A 418 26.22 1.79 20.11
N ILE A 419 25.27 1.72 19.18
CA ILE A 419 23.83 1.69 19.51
C ILE A 419 23.28 0.27 19.63
N PHE A 420 23.90 -0.70 18.94
CA PHE A 420 23.54 -2.11 18.99
C PHE A 420 24.75 -2.93 19.50
N PRO A 421 25.15 -2.78 20.77
CA PRO A 421 26.32 -3.48 21.32
C PRO A 421 26.18 -5.01 21.25
N PHE A 422 24.95 -5.52 21.24
CA PHE A 422 24.61 -6.93 21.13
C PHE A 422 24.05 -7.31 19.75
N GLY A 423 24.14 -6.41 18.76
CA GLY A 423 23.60 -6.60 17.42
C GLY A 423 22.15 -6.14 17.26
N ILE A 424 21.74 -5.95 15.99
CA ILE A 424 20.39 -5.51 15.62
C ILE A 424 19.36 -6.55 16.06
N GLU A 425 19.69 -7.84 15.92
CA GLU A 425 18.83 -8.97 16.27
C GLU A 425 18.40 -8.91 17.75
N GLU A 426 19.32 -8.58 18.66
CA GLU A 426 19.00 -8.47 20.09
C GLU A 426 18.05 -7.29 20.39
N ALA A 427 18.16 -6.21 19.63
CA ALA A 427 17.21 -5.10 19.74
C ALA A 427 15.80 -5.51 19.27
N HIS A 428 15.70 -6.31 18.19
CA HIS A 428 14.43 -6.90 17.79
C HIS A 428 13.89 -7.89 18.83
N TYR A 429 14.74 -8.71 19.46
CA TYR A 429 14.33 -9.60 20.55
C TYR A 429 13.77 -8.80 21.75
N THR A 430 14.46 -7.73 22.15
CA THR A 430 14.00 -6.83 23.21
C THR A 430 12.63 -6.23 22.86
N ALA A 431 12.46 -5.72 21.63
CA ALA A 431 11.19 -5.15 21.18
C ALA A 431 10.05 -6.19 21.15
N PHE A 432 10.34 -7.43 20.73
CA PHE A 432 9.41 -8.55 20.79
C PHE A 432 8.96 -8.84 22.24
N TRP A 433 9.93 -9.00 23.14
CA TRP A 433 9.65 -9.38 24.52
C TRP A 433 8.84 -8.29 25.25
N ARG A 434 9.24 -7.03 25.09
CA ARG A 434 8.55 -5.86 25.67
C ARG A 434 7.15 -5.71 25.08
N SER A 435 6.99 -5.95 23.78
CA SER A 435 5.67 -6.00 23.14
C SER A 435 4.75 -7.05 23.76
N LEU A 436 5.28 -8.25 24.04
CA LEU A 436 4.51 -9.31 24.68
C LEU A 436 4.12 -8.95 26.12
N GLN A 437 5.03 -8.30 26.87
CA GLN A 437 4.77 -7.82 28.23
C GLN A 437 3.70 -6.74 28.28
N VAL A 438 3.80 -5.69 27.47
CA VAL A 438 2.83 -4.58 27.48
C VAL A 438 1.45 -5.08 27.06
N MET A 439 1.35 -5.92 26.03
CA MET A 439 0.08 -6.51 25.63
C MET A 439 -0.50 -7.42 26.73
N SER A 440 0.35 -8.20 27.40
CA SER A 440 -0.09 -9.05 28.52
C SER A 440 -0.63 -8.23 29.69
N LYS A 441 -0.07 -7.05 29.96
CA LYS A 441 -0.49 -6.15 31.04
C LYS A 441 -1.74 -5.34 30.67
N SER A 442 -1.77 -4.76 29.47
CA SER A 442 -2.77 -3.77 29.04
C SER A 442 -4.05 -4.39 28.47
N LEU A 443 -3.94 -5.46 27.68
CA LEU A 443 -5.09 -6.00 26.95
C LEU A 443 -6.10 -6.66 27.89
N ARG A 444 -7.36 -6.24 27.74
CA ARG A 444 -8.50 -6.72 28.51
C ARG A 444 -9.75 -6.74 27.63
N ARG A 445 -10.77 -7.46 28.10
CA ARG A 445 -12.09 -7.51 27.47
C ARG A 445 -12.69 -6.12 27.35
N ASP A 446 -13.30 -5.86 26.20
CA ASP A 446 -14.03 -4.63 25.92
C ASP A 446 -13.17 -3.39 26.16
N MET A 447 -12.05 -3.37 25.43
CA MET A 447 -10.96 -2.41 25.57
C MET A 447 -11.46 -0.98 25.48
N TYR A 448 -12.42 -0.71 24.60
CA TYR A 448 -13.03 0.61 24.37
C TYR A 448 -14.42 0.77 25.01
N ASN A 449 -14.85 -0.18 25.86
CA ASN A 449 -16.15 -0.12 26.56
C ASN A 449 -17.34 0.07 25.61
N LEU A 450 -17.34 -0.67 24.49
CA LEU A 450 -18.38 -0.68 23.48
C LEU A 450 -19.68 -1.30 24.01
N ARG A 451 -19.59 -2.20 25.00
CA ARG A 451 -20.67 -2.94 25.69
C ARG A 451 -21.50 -3.87 24.81
N ALA A 452 -21.91 -3.42 23.63
CA ALA A 452 -22.75 -4.17 22.70
C ALA A 452 -21.90 -5.07 21.80
N LEU A 453 -22.16 -6.38 21.84
CA LEU A 453 -21.41 -7.38 21.07
C LEU A 453 -21.45 -7.12 19.55
N GLY A 454 -22.54 -6.56 19.04
CA GLY A 454 -22.74 -6.22 17.62
C GLY A 454 -22.39 -4.77 17.28
N TYR A 455 -21.63 -4.05 18.12
CA TYR A 455 -21.24 -2.68 17.82
C TYR A 455 -20.30 -2.67 16.60
N PRO A 456 -20.66 -1.95 15.52
CA PRO A 456 -19.90 -2.01 14.27
C PRO A 456 -18.58 -1.25 14.40
N ALA A 457 -17.48 -1.88 13.96
CA ALA A 457 -16.12 -1.32 14.01
C ALA A 457 -16.02 0.05 13.31
N GLU A 458 -16.77 0.25 12.23
CA GLU A 458 -16.82 1.50 11.46
C GLU A 458 -17.31 2.71 12.29
N ARG A 459 -18.14 2.47 13.30
CA ARG A 459 -18.69 3.52 14.18
C ARG A 459 -17.90 3.69 15.47
N VAL A 460 -16.80 2.96 15.64
CA VAL A 460 -15.95 3.08 16.83
C VAL A 460 -15.11 4.35 16.72
N THR A 461 -15.18 5.18 17.74
CA THR A 461 -14.31 6.36 17.92
C THR A 461 -13.26 6.06 18.97
N GLN A 462 -12.02 6.51 18.74
CA GLN A 462 -10.95 6.36 19.72
C GLN A 462 -11.29 7.15 21.00
N PRO A 463 -11.31 6.50 22.17
CA PRO A 463 -11.53 7.16 23.45
C PRO A 463 -10.32 8.01 23.88
N ASP A 464 -10.55 8.97 24.77
CA ASP A 464 -9.54 9.81 25.40
C ASP A 464 -9.67 9.70 26.94
N PRO A 465 -8.67 9.16 27.66
CA PRO A 465 -7.41 8.62 27.16
C PRO A 465 -7.61 7.32 26.34
N ASP A 466 -6.71 7.05 25.39
CA ASP A 466 -6.77 5.84 24.56
C ASP A 466 -6.15 4.62 25.28
N PRO A 467 -6.93 3.61 25.68
CA PRO A 467 -6.41 2.44 26.37
C PRO A 467 -5.38 1.63 25.56
N LEU A 468 -5.38 1.77 24.23
CA LEU A 468 -4.43 1.08 23.35
C LEU A 468 -3.18 1.91 23.07
N ALA A 469 -3.08 3.17 23.50
CA ALA A 469 -2.00 4.06 23.07
C ALA A 469 -0.60 3.49 23.31
N ALA A 470 -0.32 2.88 24.47
CA ALA A 470 0.96 2.24 24.76
C ALA A 470 1.20 0.88 24.08
N SER A 471 0.15 0.18 23.62
CA SER A 471 0.25 -1.21 23.11
C SER A 471 -0.10 -1.37 21.63
N ARG A 472 -0.53 -0.29 20.96
CA ARG A 472 -1.02 -0.31 19.57
C ARG A 472 0.05 -0.80 18.60
N TYR A 473 1.28 -0.28 18.70
CA TYR A 473 2.42 -0.78 17.92
C TYR A 473 2.65 -2.28 18.15
N SER A 474 2.73 -2.69 19.42
CA SER A 474 2.97 -4.07 19.82
C SER A 474 1.90 -5.04 19.33
N CYS A 475 0.63 -4.62 19.29
CA CYS A 475 -0.46 -5.45 18.77
C CYS A 475 -0.23 -5.90 17.33
N ILE A 476 0.42 -5.07 16.52
CA ILE A 476 0.62 -5.32 15.09
C ILE A 476 1.97 -6.03 14.85
N TYR A 477 3.06 -5.54 15.44
CA TYR A 477 4.42 -5.86 14.97
C TYR A 477 5.23 -6.83 15.87
N TRP A 478 4.65 -7.34 16.96
CA TRP A 478 5.42 -8.20 17.88
C TRP A 478 5.96 -9.47 17.21
N VAL A 479 5.22 -10.08 16.28
CA VAL A 479 5.70 -11.26 15.52
C VAL A 479 6.73 -10.87 14.47
N ASP A 480 6.64 -9.69 13.86
CA ASP A 480 7.64 -9.22 12.90
C ASP A 480 9.01 -9.06 13.57
N HIS A 481 9.04 -8.46 14.76
CA HIS A 481 10.27 -8.40 15.56
C HIS A 481 10.82 -9.79 15.90
N LEU A 482 9.95 -10.76 16.22
CA LEU A 482 10.35 -12.14 16.43
C LEU A 482 10.92 -12.77 15.15
N CYS A 483 10.37 -12.48 13.97
CA CYS A 483 10.87 -12.97 12.69
C CYS A 483 12.26 -12.40 12.36
N ASP A 484 12.47 -11.10 12.56
CA ASP A 484 13.72 -10.42 12.24
C ASP A 484 14.87 -10.84 13.17
N TRP A 485 14.59 -11.07 14.45
CA TRP A 485 15.54 -11.71 15.36
C TRP A 485 15.96 -13.12 14.90
N ASN A 486 15.05 -13.84 14.23
CA ASN A 486 15.25 -15.23 13.84
C ASN A 486 15.85 -15.43 12.43
N SER A 487 16.00 -14.38 11.62
CA SER A 487 16.36 -14.52 10.20
C SER A 487 17.85 -14.82 9.94
N ASN A 488 18.72 -14.59 10.92
CA ASN A 488 20.18 -14.80 10.82
C ASN A 488 20.76 -15.69 11.93
N SER A 489 20.03 -15.91 13.02
CA SER A 489 20.46 -16.69 14.18
C SER A 489 20.19 -18.19 13.97
N ALA A 490 20.96 -18.83 13.08
CA ALA A 490 20.88 -20.28 12.85
C ALA A 490 21.20 -21.14 14.11
N ASN A 491 21.62 -20.53 15.23
CA ASN A 491 22.13 -21.22 16.42
C ASN A 491 21.38 -20.93 17.75
N HIS A 492 20.37 -20.05 17.78
CA HIS A 492 19.57 -19.83 18.99
C HIS A 492 18.10 -20.14 18.72
N GLY A 493 17.60 -21.23 19.32
CA GLY A 493 16.19 -21.58 19.26
C GLY A 493 15.33 -20.54 19.99
N ILE A 494 14.01 -20.59 19.80
CA ILE A 494 13.10 -19.94 20.75
C ILE A 494 13.32 -20.72 22.05
N ASP A 495 13.88 -20.10 23.07
CA ASP A 495 14.18 -20.79 24.32
C ASP A 495 12.88 -21.32 24.94
N SER A 496 12.99 -22.33 25.81
CA SER A 496 11.83 -22.89 26.53
C SER A 496 11.01 -21.79 27.23
N GLN A 497 11.70 -20.74 27.70
CA GLN A 497 11.11 -19.56 28.31
C GLN A 497 10.24 -18.74 27.35
N ASP A 498 10.73 -18.46 26.14
CA ASP A 498 10.00 -17.69 25.13
C ASP A 498 8.77 -18.46 24.62
N LYS A 499 8.90 -19.78 24.41
CA LYS A 499 7.77 -20.66 24.08
C LYS A 499 6.69 -20.59 25.15
N GLY A 500 7.11 -20.70 26.42
CA GLY A 500 6.21 -20.58 27.56
C GLY A 500 5.52 -19.22 27.63
N ALA A 501 6.22 -18.13 27.30
CA ALA A 501 5.66 -16.79 27.28
C ALA A 501 4.61 -16.60 26.17
N ILE A 502 4.92 -17.04 24.94
CA ILE A 502 3.99 -16.99 23.81
C ILE A 502 2.76 -17.87 24.07
N GLU A 503 2.96 -19.09 24.58
CA GLU A 503 1.86 -19.99 24.94
C GLU A 503 0.98 -19.37 26.02
N ASN A 504 1.58 -18.80 27.06
CA ASN A 504 0.84 -18.13 28.14
C ASN A 504 0.07 -16.90 27.63
N PHE A 505 0.64 -16.13 26.70
CA PHE A 505 -0.05 -15.02 26.04
C PHE A 505 -1.25 -15.53 25.23
N ILE A 506 -1.08 -16.54 24.38
CA ILE A 506 -2.19 -17.11 23.60
C ILE A 506 -3.27 -17.67 24.53
N ARG A 507 -2.89 -18.36 25.60
CA ARG A 507 -3.84 -18.94 26.55
C ARG A 507 -4.66 -17.89 27.31
N LYS A 508 -4.11 -16.71 27.59
CA LYS A 508 -4.74 -15.72 28.49
C LYS A 508 -5.22 -14.44 27.81
N LYS A 509 -4.65 -14.08 26.66
CA LYS A 509 -4.80 -12.75 26.05
C LYS A 509 -5.19 -12.79 24.57
N TYR A 510 -5.25 -13.96 23.93
CA TYR A 510 -5.53 -14.08 22.50
C TYR A 510 -6.81 -13.39 22.04
N LEU A 511 -7.95 -13.57 22.73
CA LEU A 511 -9.20 -12.91 22.32
C LEU A 511 -9.12 -11.38 22.48
N TYR A 512 -8.45 -10.88 23.51
CA TYR A 512 -8.25 -9.43 23.72
C TYR A 512 -7.31 -8.86 22.66
N TRP A 513 -6.33 -9.63 22.20
CA TRP A 513 -5.47 -9.26 21.09
C TRP A 513 -6.25 -9.19 19.77
N LEU A 514 -7.14 -10.15 19.49
CA LEU A 514 -8.02 -10.08 18.31
C LEU A 514 -9.00 -8.90 18.38
N GLU A 515 -9.54 -8.57 19.55
CA GLU A 515 -10.35 -7.37 19.75
C GLU A 515 -9.52 -6.11 19.43
N ALA A 516 -8.32 -6.00 20.00
CA ALA A 516 -7.43 -4.86 19.78
C ALA A 516 -7.02 -4.71 18.31
N LEU A 517 -6.72 -5.81 17.60
CA LEU A 517 -6.44 -5.80 16.17
C LEU A 517 -7.64 -5.27 15.35
N SER A 518 -8.86 -5.64 15.71
CA SER A 518 -10.06 -5.11 15.07
C SER A 518 -10.24 -3.61 15.33
N LEU A 519 -10.02 -3.16 16.56
CA LEU A 519 -10.04 -1.73 16.92
C LEU A 519 -8.94 -0.92 16.20
N CYS A 520 -7.79 -1.53 15.96
CA CYS A 520 -6.69 -0.98 15.15
C CYS A 520 -6.95 -1.04 13.64
N ARG A 521 -8.02 -1.72 13.19
CA ARG A 521 -8.30 -2.02 11.77
C ARG A 521 -7.16 -2.79 11.09
N SER A 522 -6.55 -3.72 11.81
CA SER A 522 -5.36 -4.49 11.38
C SER A 522 -5.58 -6.01 11.50
N MET A 523 -6.80 -6.49 11.25
CA MET A 523 -7.13 -7.92 11.36
C MET A 523 -6.34 -8.81 10.40
N SER A 524 -6.04 -8.32 9.18
CA SER A 524 -5.21 -9.06 8.21
C SER A 524 -3.78 -9.25 8.71
N GLU A 525 -3.19 -8.23 9.32
CA GLU A 525 -1.87 -8.33 9.98
C GLU A 525 -1.87 -9.39 11.09
N GLY A 526 -2.96 -9.52 11.85
CA GLY A 526 -3.12 -10.59 12.82
C GLY A 526 -3.09 -12.00 12.20
N VAL A 527 -3.73 -12.19 11.04
CA VAL A 527 -3.72 -13.47 10.31
C VAL A 527 -2.31 -13.78 9.81
N LEU A 528 -1.61 -12.78 9.25
CA LEU A 528 -0.24 -12.90 8.80
C LEU A 528 0.73 -13.19 9.95
N ALA A 529 0.56 -12.52 11.08
CA ALA A 529 1.33 -12.76 12.31
C ALA A 529 1.19 -14.22 12.77
N MET A 530 -0.03 -14.75 12.83
CA MET A 530 -0.24 -16.16 13.19
C MET A 530 0.30 -17.15 12.14
N ALA A 531 0.26 -16.79 10.87
CA ALA A 531 0.86 -17.58 9.80
C ALA A 531 2.40 -17.63 9.92
N LYS A 532 3.04 -16.47 10.15
CA LYS A 532 4.48 -16.32 10.40
C LYS A 532 4.91 -17.13 11.63
N LEU A 533 4.20 -16.97 12.74
CA LEU A 533 4.49 -17.66 14.00
C LEU A 533 4.38 -19.20 13.86
N ASN A 534 3.32 -19.68 13.19
CA ASN A 534 3.16 -21.11 12.93
C ASN A 534 4.24 -21.66 11.97
N ALA A 535 4.62 -20.90 10.95
CA ALA A 535 5.70 -21.28 10.04
C ALA A 535 7.06 -21.34 10.74
N LEU A 536 7.35 -20.38 11.62
CA LEU A 536 8.56 -20.39 12.46
C LEU A 536 8.61 -21.63 13.36
N ALA A 537 7.50 -21.95 14.05
CA ALA A 537 7.43 -23.13 14.93
C ALA A 537 7.60 -24.45 14.17
N GLN A 538 7.02 -24.55 12.95
CA GLN A 538 7.16 -25.74 12.09
C GLN A 538 8.59 -25.92 11.57
N ARG A 539 9.23 -24.84 11.10
CA ARG A 539 10.63 -24.89 10.62
C ARG A 539 11.60 -25.37 11.71
N ARG A 540 11.30 -25.08 12.98
CA ARG A 540 12.13 -25.46 14.13
C ARG A 540 11.82 -26.83 14.73
N ALA A 541 10.83 -27.56 14.19
CA ALA A 541 10.35 -28.82 14.76
C ALA A 541 10.04 -28.69 16.28
N ASP A 542 9.37 -27.60 16.65
CA ASP A 542 8.97 -27.34 18.03
C ASP A 542 8.03 -28.42 18.58
N ALA A 543 7.84 -28.42 19.91
CA ALA A 543 7.00 -29.39 20.58
C ALA A 543 5.61 -29.52 19.91
N PRO A 544 5.14 -30.75 19.60
CA PRO A 544 3.86 -30.94 18.91
C PRO A 544 2.67 -30.28 19.59
N SER A 545 2.70 -30.14 20.93
CA SER A 545 1.69 -29.42 21.70
C SER A 545 1.65 -27.92 21.38
N PHE A 546 2.81 -27.27 21.27
CA PHE A 546 2.93 -25.85 20.95
C PHE A 546 2.47 -25.58 19.51
N ILE A 547 2.91 -26.40 18.56
CA ILE A 547 2.47 -26.31 17.16
C ILE A 547 0.94 -26.47 17.07
N LYS A 548 0.34 -27.39 17.84
CA LYS A 548 -1.11 -27.58 17.86
C LYS A 548 -1.86 -26.36 18.39
N ILE A 549 -1.33 -25.66 19.40
CA ILE A 549 -1.91 -24.40 19.91
C ILE A 549 -1.86 -23.32 18.83
N LEU A 550 -0.71 -23.16 18.16
CA LEU A 550 -0.56 -22.16 17.09
C LEU A 550 -1.43 -22.46 15.87
N GLN A 551 -1.58 -23.73 15.50
CA GLN A 551 -2.48 -24.17 14.44
C GLN A 551 -3.93 -23.88 14.79
N ASP A 552 -4.37 -24.21 16.00
CA ASP A 552 -5.74 -23.92 16.45
C ASP A 552 -6.02 -22.41 16.50
N ALA A 553 -5.07 -21.62 17.02
CA ALA A 553 -5.14 -20.16 17.01
C ALA A 553 -5.26 -19.60 15.59
N ARG A 554 -4.41 -20.05 14.68
CA ARG A 554 -4.45 -19.64 13.26
C ARG A 554 -5.80 -19.99 12.62
N LEU A 555 -6.33 -21.18 12.85
CA LEU A 555 -7.65 -21.57 12.32
C LEU A 555 -8.77 -20.72 12.93
N PHE A 556 -8.70 -20.43 14.23
CA PHE A 556 -9.67 -19.60 14.93
C PHE A 556 -9.76 -18.18 14.32
N ILE A 557 -8.63 -17.49 14.15
CA ILE A 557 -8.64 -16.16 13.55
C ILE A 557 -9.09 -16.20 12.09
N MET A 558 -8.61 -17.15 11.28
CA MET A 558 -8.99 -17.26 9.86
C MET A 558 -10.49 -17.51 9.67
N TYR A 559 -11.09 -18.36 10.51
CA TYR A 559 -12.50 -18.69 10.41
C TYR A 559 -13.40 -17.51 10.82
N HIS A 560 -13.00 -16.74 11.83
CA HIS A 560 -13.83 -15.68 12.42
C HIS A 560 -13.42 -14.25 12.03
N VAL A 561 -12.40 -14.09 11.18
CA VAL A 561 -11.81 -12.79 10.81
C VAL A 561 -12.87 -11.75 10.43
N GLN A 562 -13.85 -12.12 9.59
CA GLN A 562 -14.87 -11.19 9.11
C GLN A 562 -15.82 -10.72 10.23
N ALA A 563 -16.20 -11.62 11.14
CA ALA A 563 -17.10 -11.29 12.23
C ALA A 563 -16.42 -10.32 13.20
N ILE A 564 -15.16 -10.62 13.55
CA ILE A 564 -14.35 -9.82 14.46
C ILE A 564 -14.00 -8.46 13.83
N HIS A 565 -13.63 -8.44 12.55
CA HIS A 565 -13.37 -7.22 11.78
C HIS A 565 -14.60 -6.29 11.77
N ASN A 566 -15.80 -6.82 11.54
CA ASN A 566 -17.01 -6.01 11.48
C ASN A 566 -17.50 -5.56 12.86
N SER A 567 -17.29 -6.38 13.89
CA SER A 567 -17.75 -6.11 15.26
C SER A 567 -16.75 -6.71 16.26
N PRO A 568 -15.85 -5.90 16.85
CA PRO A 568 -14.72 -6.41 17.64
C PRO A 568 -15.12 -7.39 18.74
N LEU A 569 -16.20 -7.07 19.46
CA LEU A 569 -16.69 -7.87 20.59
C LEU A 569 -17.34 -9.22 20.20
N GLN A 570 -17.58 -9.48 18.91
CA GLN A 570 -18.04 -10.80 18.44
C GLN A 570 -17.01 -11.91 18.71
N VAL A 571 -15.75 -11.55 18.96
CA VAL A 571 -14.72 -12.50 19.41
C VAL A 571 -15.14 -13.27 20.68
N TYR A 572 -15.90 -12.65 21.59
CA TYR A 572 -16.36 -13.29 22.84
C TYR A 572 -17.67 -14.07 22.69
N ALA A 573 -18.34 -13.95 21.55
CA ALA A 573 -19.64 -14.57 21.31
C ALA A 573 -19.58 -15.47 20.09
N SER A 574 -19.77 -14.93 18.88
CA SER A 574 -19.82 -15.75 17.68
C SER A 574 -18.54 -16.56 17.51
N ALA A 575 -17.36 -15.98 17.76
CA ALA A 575 -16.12 -16.70 17.53
C ALA A 575 -15.96 -17.89 18.48
N LEU A 576 -16.24 -17.73 19.77
CA LEU A 576 -16.18 -18.85 20.73
C LEU A 576 -17.27 -19.88 20.52
N ILE A 577 -18.52 -19.43 20.43
CA ILE A 577 -19.69 -20.33 20.34
C ILE A 577 -19.66 -21.13 19.05
N PHE A 578 -19.21 -20.53 17.94
CA PHE A 578 -19.16 -21.18 16.64
C PHE A 578 -17.83 -21.91 16.35
N SER A 579 -16.94 -22.03 17.33
CA SER A 579 -15.71 -22.82 17.19
C SER A 579 -15.92 -24.29 17.58
N PRO A 580 -15.19 -25.24 16.97
CA PRO A 580 -15.29 -26.67 17.29
C PRO A 580 -15.09 -27.00 18.77
N ASP A 581 -15.72 -28.08 19.25
CA ASP A 581 -15.66 -28.46 20.66
C ASP A 581 -14.24 -28.80 21.15
N ARG A 582 -13.36 -29.29 20.25
CA ARG A 582 -11.95 -29.56 20.58
C ARG A 582 -11.00 -28.40 20.28
N SER A 583 -11.50 -27.20 19.95
CA SER A 583 -10.65 -26.02 19.80
C SER A 583 -9.99 -25.68 21.14
N LEU A 584 -8.66 -25.57 21.13
CA LEU A 584 -7.87 -25.20 22.30
C LEU A 584 -8.16 -23.75 22.70
N ILE A 585 -8.25 -22.82 21.75
CA ILE A 585 -8.62 -21.43 22.01
C ILE A 585 -9.99 -21.35 22.65
N ARG A 586 -11.00 -22.06 22.11
CA ARG A 586 -12.32 -22.11 22.74
C ARG A 586 -12.25 -22.64 24.17
N SER A 587 -11.48 -23.70 24.41
CA SER A 587 -11.32 -24.28 25.75
C SER A 587 -10.65 -23.32 26.74
N TYR A 588 -9.68 -22.51 26.29
CA TYR A 588 -8.94 -21.56 27.13
C TYR A 588 -9.80 -20.36 27.56
N PHE A 589 -10.76 -19.97 26.72
CA PHE A 589 -11.63 -18.81 26.97
C PHE A 589 -13.09 -19.20 27.21
N LYS A 590 -13.36 -20.43 27.67
CA LYS A 590 -14.72 -20.91 27.94
C LYS A 590 -15.50 -20.00 28.89
N GLU A 591 -14.82 -19.39 29.87
CA GLU A 591 -15.43 -18.47 30.84
C GLU A 591 -15.85 -17.13 30.23
N GLU A 592 -15.31 -16.77 29.06
CA GLU A 592 -15.68 -15.54 28.35
C GLU A 592 -17.00 -15.68 27.58
N GLU A 593 -17.46 -16.93 27.35
CA GLU A 593 -18.70 -17.21 26.62
C GLU A 593 -19.91 -16.54 27.30
N PRO A 594 -20.84 -15.93 26.53
CA PRO A 594 -21.96 -15.22 27.11
C PRO A 594 -22.93 -16.19 27.81
N LYS A 595 -23.05 -16.07 29.13
CA LYS A 595 -23.88 -16.95 29.98
C LYS A 595 -25.37 -16.94 29.65
N TRP A 596 -25.86 -15.91 28.96
CA TRP A 596 -27.25 -15.78 28.54
C TRP A 596 -27.61 -16.67 27.33
N ILE A 597 -26.62 -17.26 26.65
CA ILE A 597 -26.84 -18.21 25.56
C ILE A 597 -26.89 -19.63 26.16
N SER A 598 -28.11 -20.08 26.44
CA SER A 598 -28.37 -21.40 27.04
C SER A 598 -28.38 -22.54 26.03
N ILE A 599 -28.83 -22.27 24.81
CA ILE A 599 -28.87 -23.24 23.70
C ILE A 599 -27.67 -22.96 22.79
N LYS A 600 -26.71 -23.88 22.81
CA LYS A 600 -25.53 -23.80 21.95
C LYS A 600 -25.79 -24.50 20.61
N PRO A 601 -25.24 -23.99 19.50
CA PRO A 601 -25.32 -24.66 18.21
C PRO A 601 -24.63 -26.04 18.27
N ALA A 602 -25.14 -27.00 17.51
CA ALA A 602 -24.46 -28.27 17.29
C ALA A 602 -23.30 -28.04 16.32
N ILE A 603 -22.06 -28.19 16.80
CA ILE A 603 -20.83 -28.00 16.02
C ILE A 603 -20.04 -29.29 16.05
N GLY A 604 -19.29 -29.56 14.97
CA GLY A 604 -18.40 -30.71 14.92
C GLY A 604 -17.24 -30.62 15.93
N ASP A 605 -16.63 -31.77 16.19
CA ASP A 605 -15.49 -31.90 17.10
C ASP A 605 -14.24 -31.15 16.62
N GLN A 606 -14.04 -31.03 15.31
CA GLN A 606 -12.82 -30.49 14.69
C GLN A 606 -13.16 -29.37 13.71
N TRP A 607 -12.15 -28.54 13.39
CA TRP A 607 -12.27 -27.56 12.33
C TRP A 607 -12.61 -28.25 11.01
N SER A 608 -13.54 -27.65 10.25
CA SER A 608 -13.87 -28.15 8.92
C SER A 608 -12.68 -28.02 7.96
N ALA A 609 -12.67 -28.80 6.88
CA ALA A 609 -11.70 -28.62 5.79
C ALA A 609 -11.76 -27.22 5.15
N CYS A 610 -12.87 -26.48 5.32
CA CYS A 610 -12.97 -25.08 4.94
C CYS A 610 -12.17 -24.21 5.92
N LEU A 611 -11.00 -23.72 5.46
CA LEU A 611 -10.11 -22.87 6.26
C LEU A 611 -10.62 -21.43 6.40
N GLN A 612 -11.26 -20.91 5.35
CA GLN A 612 -11.75 -19.54 5.30
C GLN A 612 -12.91 -19.41 4.31
N THR A 613 -13.86 -18.55 4.62
CA THR A 613 -14.93 -18.15 3.71
C THR A 613 -14.76 -16.69 3.31
N LEU A 614 -14.44 -16.44 2.04
CA LEU A 614 -14.25 -15.09 1.50
C LEU A 614 -15.62 -14.49 1.14
N LYS A 615 -16.05 -13.50 1.91
CA LYS A 615 -17.33 -12.79 1.70
C LYS A 615 -17.06 -11.40 1.18
N GLY A 616 -17.79 -10.98 0.14
CA GLY A 616 -17.67 -9.63 -0.39
C GLY A 616 -18.38 -9.40 -1.72
N HIS A 617 -18.67 -10.45 -2.48
CA HIS A 617 -19.57 -10.35 -3.63
C HIS A 617 -21.03 -10.18 -3.17
N SER A 618 -21.79 -9.38 -3.90
CA SER A 618 -23.21 -9.11 -3.62
C SER A 618 -24.18 -10.04 -4.36
N ASP A 619 -23.65 -10.91 -5.23
CA ASP A 619 -24.39 -11.89 -6.01
C ASP A 619 -23.51 -13.14 -6.27
N LEU A 620 -24.07 -14.15 -6.93
CA LEU A 620 -23.48 -15.47 -7.17
C LEU A 620 -22.07 -15.40 -7.77
N VAL A 621 -21.13 -16.07 -7.09
CA VAL A 621 -19.77 -16.29 -7.61
C VAL A 621 -19.81 -17.42 -8.63
N SER A 622 -19.41 -17.13 -9.87
CA SER A 622 -19.52 -18.06 -10.99
C SER A 622 -18.23 -18.79 -11.34
N SER A 623 -17.07 -18.24 -10.97
CA SER A 623 -15.75 -18.79 -11.26
C SER A 623 -14.73 -18.31 -10.25
N VAL A 624 -13.76 -19.17 -9.94
CA VAL A 624 -12.60 -18.84 -9.12
C VAL A 624 -11.33 -19.38 -9.78
N ALA A 625 -10.19 -18.71 -9.58
CA ALA A 625 -8.90 -19.15 -10.07
C ALA A 625 -7.79 -18.73 -9.11
N PHE A 626 -6.86 -19.63 -8.79
CA PHE A 626 -5.62 -19.25 -8.12
C PHE A 626 -4.63 -18.69 -9.14
N SER A 627 -3.81 -17.72 -8.72
CA SER A 627 -2.60 -17.38 -9.46
C SER A 627 -1.61 -18.55 -9.41
N HIS A 628 -0.75 -18.66 -10.40
CA HIS A 628 0.20 -19.77 -10.51
C HIS A 628 1.30 -19.71 -9.43
N ASP A 629 1.62 -18.53 -8.91
CA ASP A 629 2.46 -18.33 -7.72
C ASP A 629 1.74 -18.63 -6.40
N SER A 630 0.44 -18.97 -6.43
CA SER A 630 -0.43 -19.23 -5.28
C SER A 630 -0.58 -18.07 -4.29
N ALA A 631 -0.11 -16.86 -4.62
CA ALA A 631 -0.22 -15.69 -3.76
C ALA A 631 -1.62 -15.07 -3.79
N ARG A 632 -2.37 -15.26 -4.87
CA ARG A 632 -3.66 -14.60 -5.11
C ARG A 632 -4.74 -15.60 -5.50
N LEU A 633 -5.98 -15.25 -5.18
CA LEU A 633 -7.19 -15.89 -5.69
C LEU A 633 -8.01 -14.84 -6.43
N ALA A 634 -8.56 -15.16 -7.59
CA ALA A 634 -9.55 -14.34 -8.28
C ALA A 634 -10.94 -14.99 -8.18
N SER A 635 -11.99 -14.17 -8.05
CA SER A 635 -13.38 -14.60 -8.13
C SER A 635 -14.18 -13.71 -9.06
N ALA A 636 -14.94 -14.30 -9.97
CA ALA A 636 -15.90 -13.61 -10.83
C ALA A 636 -17.33 -13.78 -10.32
N SER A 637 -18.15 -12.74 -10.43
CA SER A 637 -19.52 -12.76 -9.93
C SER A 637 -20.54 -12.14 -10.89
N HIS A 638 -21.79 -12.52 -10.66
CA HIS A 638 -22.98 -11.90 -11.23
C HIS A 638 -23.20 -10.46 -10.74
N ASP A 639 -22.51 -10.01 -9.70
CA ASP A 639 -22.49 -8.59 -9.30
C ASP A 639 -21.70 -7.69 -10.26
N LYS A 640 -21.26 -8.25 -11.39
CA LYS A 640 -20.54 -7.60 -12.50
C LYS A 640 -19.09 -7.25 -12.15
N THR A 641 -18.59 -7.73 -11.02
CA THR A 641 -17.21 -7.50 -10.57
C THR A 641 -16.38 -8.76 -10.60
N VAL A 642 -15.07 -8.56 -10.67
CA VAL A 642 -14.08 -9.57 -10.30
C VAL A 642 -13.39 -9.09 -9.03
N LYS A 643 -13.13 -9.98 -8.07
CA LYS A 643 -12.33 -9.66 -6.89
C LYS A 643 -11.03 -10.45 -6.91
N ILE A 644 -9.94 -9.81 -6.52
CA ILE A 644 -8.66 -10.46 -6.25
C ILE A 644 -8.47 -10.46 -4.73
N TRP A 645 -8.13 -11.61 -4.19
CA TRP A 645 -7.94 -11.86 -2.78
C TRP A 645 -6.50 -12.28 -2.54
N ASP A 646 -5.95 -11.90 -1.39
CA ASP A 646 -4.72 -12.49 -0.88
C ASP A 646 -5.02 -13.93 -0.45
N ALA A 647 -4.29 -14.90 -0.98
CA ALA A 647 -4.57 -16.30 -0.70
C ALA A 647 -4.22 -16.71 0.75
N SER A 648 -3.39 -15.92 1.44
CA SER A 648 -2.88 -16.24 2.77
C SER A 648 -3.72 -15.60 3.88
N SER A 649 -4.11 -14.34 3.73
CA SER A 649 -4.93 -13.60 4.70
C SER A 649 -6.43 -13.66 4.37
N GLY A 650 -6.77 -13.91 3.10
CA GLY A 650 -8.14 -13.80 2.56
C GLY A 650 -8.64 -12.36 2.48
N GLU A 651 -7.76 -11.38 2.60
CA GLU A 651 -8.10 -9.99 2.38
C GLU A 651 -8.47 -9.76 0.91
N CYS A 652 -9.52 -8.96 0.68
CA CYS A 652 -9.88 -8.53 -0.67
C CYS A 652 -8.90 -7.44 -1.13
N LEU A 653 -7.86 -7.83 -1.86
CA LEU A 653 -6.85 -6.93 -2.41
C LEU A 653 -7.42 -5.97 -3.45
N GLN A 654 -8.28 -6.46 -4.35
CA GLN A 654 -8.84 -5.67 -5.44
C GLN A 654 -10.31 -5.99 -5.72
N THR A 655 -11.10 -4.96 -6.07
CA THR A 655 -12.43 -5.13 -6.69
C THR A 655 -12.44 -4.50 -8.08
N LEU A 656 -12.30 -5.33 -9.11
CA LEU A 656 -12.24 -4.95 -10.52
C LEU A 656 -13.65 -4.68 -11.03
N LYS A 657 -13.95 -3.40 -11.25
CA LYS A 657 -15.19 -2.92 -11.85
C LYS A 657 -14.93 -2.52 -13.30
N GLY A 658 -15.87 -2.82 -14.19
CA GLY A 658 -15.77 -2.40 -15.60
C GLY A 658 -16.58 -3.25 -16.56
N HIS A 659 -17.00 -4.45 -16.16
CA HIS A 659 -18.00 -5.21 -16.91
C HIS A 659 -19.41 -4.64 -16.67
N SER A 660 -20.24 -4.60 -17.71
CA SER A 660 -21.62 -4.08 -17.60
C SER A 660 -22.67 -5.15 -17.28
N TYR A 661 -22.27 -6.42 -17.33
CA TYR A 661 -23.08 -7.59 -17.02
C TYR A 661 -22.26 -8.67 -16.30
N TYR A 662 -22.91 -9.76 -15.92
CA TYR A 662 -22.35 -10.90 -15.18
C TYR A 662 -21.01 -11.35 -15.73
N VAL A 663 -20.02 -11.42 -14.86
CA VAL A 663 -18.73 -12.03 -15.18
C VAL A 663 -18.88 -13.52 -14.96
N ARG A 664 -18.51 -14.33 -15.96
CA ARG A 664 -18.73 -15.78 -15.92
C ARG A 664 -17.49 -16.59 -15.62
N SER A 665 -16.33 -16.15 -16.10
CA SER A 665 -15.08 -16.91 -16.01
C SER A 665 -13.92 -15.96 -15.79
N VAL A 666 -12.96 -16.41 -14.99
CA VAL A 666 -11.67 -15.75 -14.74
C VAL A 666 -10.53 -16.75 -14.88
N ALA A 667 -9.38 -16.29 -15.37
CA ALA A 667 -8.16 -17.09 -15.48
C ALA A 667 -6.93 -16.19 -15.30
N PHE A 668 -5.97 -16.61 -14.48
CA PHE A 668 -4.67 -15.95 -14.41
C PHE A 668 -3.80 -16.38 -15.59
N SER A 669 -2.89 -15.49 -16.02
CA SER A 669 -1.75 -15.87 -16.84
C SER A 669 -0.78 -16.72 -16.03
N HIS A 670 0.00 -17.57 -16.70
CA HIS A 670 0.93 -18.50 -16.04
C HIS A 670 2.09 -17.79 -15.35
N ASP A 671 2.46 -16.59 -15.80
CA ASP A 671 3.40 -15.71 -15.10
C ASP A 671 2.79 -14.99 -13.88
N SER A 672 1.49 -15.19 -13.60
CA SER A 672 0.71 -14.55 -12.53
C SER A 672 0.61 -13.03 -12.61
N THR A 673 1.05 -12.40 -13.70
CA THR A 673 1.06 -10.93 -13.84
C THR A 673 -0.26 -10.37 -14.35
N ARG A 674 -1.06 -11.17 -15.06
CA ARG A 674 -2.34 -10.76 -15.65
C ARG A 674 -3.48 -11.66 -15.22
N LEU A 675 -4.68 -11.08 -15.22
CA LEU A 675 -5.93 -11.78 -15.02
C LEU A 675 -6.83 -11.50 -16.22
N ALA A 676 -7.49 -12.50 -16.76
CA ALA A 676 -8.51 -12.32 -17.78
C ALA A 676 -9.90 -12.62 -17.22
N SER A 677 -10.91 -11.88 -17.66
CA SER A 677 -12.30 -12.10 -17.29
C SER A 677 -13.21 -12.08 -18.51
N ALA A 678 -14.11 -13.06 -18.59
CA ALA A 678 -15.13 -13.17 -19.63
C ALA A 678 -16.51 -12.82 -19.08
N SER A 679 -17.26 -11.99 -19.80
CA SER A 679 -18.58 -11.51 -19.35
C SER A 679 -19.68 -11.65 -20.41
N TYR A 680 -20.90 -11.66 -19.89
CA TYR A 680 -22.13 -11.56 -20.67
C TYR A 680 -22.35 -10.16 -21.27
N ASP A 681 -21.51 -9.18 -20.96
CA ASP A 681 -21.46 -7.94 -21.74
C ASP A 681 -20.79 -8.10 -23.12
N LYS A 682 -20.48 -9.35 -23.50
CA LYS A 682 -19.89 -9.76 -24.78
C LYS A 682 -18.41 -9.39 -24.92
N THR A 683 -17.77 -8.96 -23.84
CA THR A 683 -16.36 -8.60 -23.82
C THR A 683 -15.53 -9.57 -22.99
N VAL A 684 -14.24 -9.60 -23.30
CA VAL A 684 -13.21 -10.12 -22.42
C VAL A 684 -12.36 -8.95 -21.96
N LYS A 685 -11.97 -8.91 -20.69
CA LYS A 685 -11.05 -7.91 -20.16
C LYS A 685 -9.79 -8.58 -19.67
N ILE A 686 -8.64 -7.96 -19.94
CA ILE A 686 -7.36 -8.31 -19.36
C ILE A 686 -7.02 -7.24 -18.33
N TRP A 687 -6.65 -7.67 -17.15
CA TRP A 687 -6.33 -6.85 -16.00
C TRP A 687 -4.89 -7.12 -15.60
N ASP A 688 -4.23 -6.10 -15.07
CA ASP A 688 -3.00 -6.29 -14.33
C ASP A 688 -3.35 -6.90 -12.96
N ALA A 689 -2.77 -8.07 -12.65
CA ALA A 689 -3.10 -8.80 -11.43
C ALA A 689 -2.69 -8.03 -10.16
N SER A 690 -1.66 -7.18 -10.26
CA SER A 690 -1.04 -6.46 -9.14
C SER A 690 -1.81 -5.20 -8.75
N SER A 691 -2.15 -4.40 -9.75
CA SER A 691 -2.77 -3.09 -9.65
C SER A 691 -4.27 -3.12 -9.93
N GLY A 692 -4.81 -4.21 -10.48
CA GLY A 692 -6.23 -4.28 -10.85
C GLY A 692 -6.62 -3.37 -12.03
N GLU A 693 -5.67 -2.69 -12.68
CA GLU A 693 -5.98 -1.85 -13.84
C GLU A 693 -6.46 -2.71 -15.03
N CYS A 694 -7.48 -2.24 -15.75
CA CYS A 694 -7.93 -2.88 -16.99
C CYS A 694 -6.94 -2.53 -18.10
N LEU A 695 -6.05 -3.46 -18.43
CA LEU A 695 -5.06 -3.30 -19.50
C LEU A 695 -5.72 -3.32 -20.88
N GLN A 696 -6.67 -4.23 -21.11
CA GLN A 696 -7.33 -4.39 -22.40
C GLN A 696 -8.81 -4.71 -22.25
N THR A 697 -9.64 -4.18 -23.16
CA THR A 697 -11.04 -4.61 -23.34
C THR A 697 -11.22 -5.17 -24.75
N LEU A 698 -11.24 -6.49 -24.84
CA LEU A 698 -11.33 -7.25 -26.08
C LEU A 698 -12.79 -7.28 -26.54
N LYS A 699 -13.09 -6.46 -27.55
CA LYS A 699 -14.39 -6.41 -28.22
C LYS A 699 -14.31 -7.17 -29.53
N GLY A 700 -15.30 -8.03 -29.79
CA GLY A 700 -15.36 -8.78 -31.05
C GLY A 700 -16.33 -9.96 -31.04
N HIS A 701 -16.71 -10.46 -29.87
CA HIS A 701 -17.81 -11.41 -29.76
C HIS A 701 -19.16 -10.71 -29.92
N SER A 702 -20.12 -11.37 -30.58
CA SER A 702 -21.46 -10.82 -30.83
C SER A 702 -22.49 -11.20 -29.76
N TYR A 703 -22.14 -12.16 -28.90
CA TYR A 703 -22.94 -12.60 -27.75
C TYR A 703 -22.04 -12.90 -26.53
N TYR A 704 -22.68 -13.33 -25.44
CA TYR A 704 -22.09 -13.59 -24.13
C TYR A 704 -20.84 -14.45 -24.19
N VAL A 705 -19.77 -14.01 -23.53
CA VAL A 705 -18.54 -14.79 -23.38
C VAL A 705 -18.64 -15.62 -22.11
N ARG A 706 -18.32 -16.92 -22.20
CA ARG A 706 -18.52 -17.88 -21.11
C ARG A 706 -17.25 -18.38 -20.45
N SER A 707 -16.19 -18.52 -21.22
CA SER A 707 -14.95 -19.10 -20.77
C SER A 707 -13.79 -18.35 -21.37
N VAL A 708 -12.74 -18.20 -20.56
CA VAL A 708 -11.47 -17.62 -20.95
C VAL A 708 -10.33 -18.48 -20.41
N ALA A 709 -9.24 -18.61 -21.16
CA ALA A 709 -8.04 -19.33 -20.75
C ALA A 709 -6.80 -18.66 -21.35
N PHE A 710 -5.72 -18.56 -20.58
CA PHE A 710 -4.40 -18.19 -21.09
C PHE A 710 -3.68 -19.41 -21.66
N SER A 711 -2.84 -19.19 -22.66
CA SER A 711 -1.80 -20.16 -23.04
C SER A 711 -0.74 -20.24 -21.95
N HIS A 712 -0.06 -21.39 -21.86
CA HIS A 712 0.95 -21.63 -20.83
C HIS A 712 2.18 -20.74 -20.93
N ASP A 713 2.48 -20.23 -22.13
CA ASP A 713 3.50 -19.20 -22.36
C ASP A 713 3.03 -17.77 -22.01
N SER A 714 1.78 -17.60 -21.57
CA SER A 714 1.12 -16.32 -21.24
C SER A 714 1.00 -15.32 -22.40
N THR A 715 1.33 -15.70 -23.63
CA THR A 715 1.34 -14.79 -24.79
C THR A 715 -0.03 -14.66 -25.46
N ARG A 716 -0.89 -15.67 -25.33
CA ARG A 716 -2.19 -15.74 -25.99
C ARG A 716 -3.32 -15.95 -25.00
N LEU A 717 -4.49 -15.48 -25.40
CA LEU A 717 -5.74 -15.68 -24.67
C LEU A 717 -6.76 -16.34 -25.60
N ALA A 718 -7.49 -17.34 -25.11
CA ALA A 718 -8.62 -17.92 -25.82
C ALA A 718 -9.92 -17.54 -25.12
N SER A 719 -10.96 -17.22 -25.89
CA SER A 719 -12.30 -16.96 -25.38
C SER A 719 -13.36 -17.73 -26.14
N ALA A 720 -14.29 -18.32 -25.40
CA ALA A 720 -15.44 -19.05 -25.95
C ALA A 720 -16.74 -18.28 -25.70
N SER A 721 -17.56 -18.16 -26.75
CA SER A 721 -18.79 -17.38 -26.71
C SER A 721 -20.01 -18.14 -27.22
N TYR A 722 -21.15 -17.61 -26.83
CA TYR A 722 -22.48 -17.95 -27.34
C TYR A 722 -22.71 -17.56 -28.78
N ASP A 723 -21.83 -16.75 -29.38
CA ASP A 723 -21.85 -16.50 -30.81
C ASP A 723 -21.33 -17.67 -31.66
N LYS A 724 -21.09 -18.83 -31.02
CA LYS A 724 -20.63 -20.08 -31.64
C LYS A 724 -19.17 -20.04 -32.10
N THR A 725 -18.43 -19.00 -31.72
CA THR A 725 -17.02 -18.85 -32.07
C THR A 725 -16.11 -18.99 -30.85
N VAL A 726 -14.89 -19.43 -31.13
CA VAL A 726 -13.76 -19.26 -30.23
C VAL A 726 -12.82 -18.22 -30.83
N LYS A 727 -12.34 -17.28 -30.03
CA LYS A 727 -11.36 -16.29 -30.50
C LYS A 727 -10.04 -16.48 -29.77
N ILE A 728 -8.95 -16.35 -30.52
CA ILE A 728 -7.59 -16.28 -29.99
C ILE A 728 -7.14 -14.83 -30.09
N TRP A 729 -6.61 -14.31 -29.00
CA TRP A 729 -6.16 -12.93 -28.85
C TRP A 729 -4.68 -12.92 -28.49
N ASP A 730 -3.97 -11.89 -28.93
CA ASP A 730 -2.69 -11.55 -28.34
C ASP A 730 -2.94 -10.95 -26.96
N ALA A 731 -2.32 -11.53 -25.93
CA ALA A 731 -2.56 -11.11 -24.55
C ALA A 731 -2.01 -9.70 -24.26
N SER A 732 -1.04 -9.21 -25.03
CA SER A 732 -0.36 -7.93 -24.83
C SER A 732 -1.04 -6.78 -25.58
N SER A 733 -1.30 -6.94 -26.87
CA SER A 733 -1.94 -5.92 -27.70
C SER A 733 -3.46 -5.95 -27.58
N GLY A 734 -4.04 -7.09 -27.20
CA GLY A 734 -5.48 -7.30 -27.22
C GLY A 734 -6.06 -7.50 -28.63
N GLU A 735 -5.21 -7.67 -29.65
CA GLU A 735 -5.66 -7.91 -31.01
C GLU A 735 -6.24 -9.32 -31.16
N CYS A 736 -7.32 -9.44 -31.94
CA CYS A 736 -7.88 -10.74 -32.29
C CYS A 736 -7.03 -11.37 -33.41
N LEU A 737 -6.24 -12.38 -33.05
CA LEU A 737 -5.37 -13.11 -33.98
C LEU A 737 -6.18 -14.08 -34.84
N GLN A 738 -7.12 -14.81 -34.23
CA GLN A 738 -7.92 -15.82 -34.92
C GLN A 738 -9.38 -15.83 -34.45
N THR A 739 -10.29 -16.13 -35.37
CA THR A 739 -11.70 -16.42 -35.06
C THR A 739 -12.04 -17.81 -35.59
N LEU A 740 -12.07 -18.77 -34.68
CA LEU A 740 -12.32 -20.19 -34.96
C LEU A 740 -13.83 -20.41 -35.09
N LYS A 741 -14.24 -20.79 -36.29
CA LYS A 741 -15.63 -21.13 -36.65
C LYS A 741 -15.69 -22.61 -37.01
N GLY A 742 -16.68 -23.32 -36.49
CA GLY A 742 -16.85 -24.75 -36.84
C GLY A 742 -17.77 -25.55 -35.93
N HIS A 743 -18.20 -25.00 -34.80
CA HIS A 743 -19.29 -25.57 -34.00
C HIS A 743 -20.65 -25.32 -34.68
N SER A 744 -21.58 -26.27 -34.53
CA SER A 744 -22.82 -26.36 -35.31
C SER A 744 -23.74 -25.13 -35.20
N TYR A 745 -24.56 -24.91 -36.24
CA TYR A 745 -25.42 -23.74 -36.40
C TYR A 745 -26.87 -23.93 -35.89
N TYR A 746 -27.23 -25.04 -35.23
CA TYR A 746 -28.59 -25.17 -34.68
C TYR A 746 -28.89 -24.08 -33.64
N VAL A 747 -30.17 -23.72 -33.53
CA VAL A 747 -30.63 -22.68 -32.62
C VAL A 747 -30.48 -23.20 -31.19
N GLY A 748 -29.63 -22.53 -30.39
CA GLY A 748 -29.32 -22.93 -29.02
C GLY A 748 -27.92 -23.49 -28.79
N ASP A 749 -27.11 -23.69 -29.84
CA ASP A 749 -25.72 -24.17 -29.68
C ASP A 749 -24.76 -23.03 -29.32
N TYR A 750 -23.84 -23.31 -28.39
CA TYR A 750 -22.79 -22.37 -27.95
C TYR A 750 -21.58 -23.10 -27.37
N VAL A 751 -20.42 -22.43 -27.42
CA VAL A 751 -19.17 -22.95 -26.84
C VAL A 751 -19.15 -22.68 -25.35
N ARG A 752 -18.84 -23.69 -24.54
CA ARG A 752 -18.93 -23.64 -23.08
C ARG A 752 -17.58 -23.49 -22.38
N SER A 753 -16.53 -24.12 -22.92
CA SER A 753 -15.22 -24.21 -22.28
C SER A 753 -14.13 -24.25 -23.34
N VAL A 754 -12.99 -23.63 -23.03
CA VAL A 754 -11.75 -23.67 -23.82
C VAL A 754 -10.57 -24.00 -22.92
N ALA A 755 -9.60 -24.74 -23.44
CA ALA A 755 -8.36 -25.07 -22.73
C ALA A 755 -7.19 -25.19 -23.71
N PHE A 756 -6.06 -24.56 -23.40
CA PHE A 756 -4.81 -24.75 -24.14
C PHE A 756 -4.13 -26.07 -23.73
N SER A 757 -3.43 -26.69 -24.68
CA SER A 757 -2.41 -27.69 -24.37
C SER A 757 -1.25 -27.04 -23.62
N HIS A 758 -0.52 -27.82 -22.82
CA HIS A 758 0.59 -27.29 -22.01
C HIS A 758 1.77 -26.81 -22.87
N ASP A 759 1.93 -27.34 -24.09
CA ASP A 759 2.89 -26.83 -25.08
C ASP A 759 2.42 -25.56 -25.80
N SER A 760 1.21 -25.06 -25.50
CA SER A 760 0.56 -23.90 -26.11
C SER A 760 0.31 -23.99 -27.63
N THR A 761 0.49 -25.15 -28.26
CA THR A 761 0.34 -25.32 -29.71
C THR A 761 -1.09 -25.64 -30.13
N ARG A 762 -1.89 -26.24 -29.23
CA ARG A 762 -3.26 -26.67 -29.49
C ARG A 762 -4.24 -26.02 -28.54
N LEU A 763 -5.46 -25.85 -29.02
CA LEU A 763 -6.60 -25.40 -28.21
C LEU A 763 -7.73 -26.42 -28.33
N ALA A 764 -8.33 -26.80 -27.20
CA ALA A 764 -9.54 -27.60 -27.17
C ALA A 764 -10.75 -26.71 -26.88
N SER A 765 -11.88 -26.97 -27.55
CA SER A 765 -13.15 -26.32 -27.27
C SER A 765 -14.27 -27.34 -27.09
N ALA A 766 -15.04 -27.18 -26.01
CA ALA A 766 -16.25 -27.96 -25.72
C ALA A 766 -17.51 -27.18 -26.07
N SER A 767 -18.45 -27.86 -26.72
CA SER A 767 -19.66 -27.23 -27.24
C SER A 767 -20.94 -28.01 -26.92
N HIS A 768 -22.03 -27.28 -26.98
CA HIS A 768 -23.40 -27.78 -26.94
C HIS A 768 -23.76 -28.65 -28.15
N ASP A 769 -22.99 -28.59 -29.24
CA ASP A 769 -23.17 -29.49 -30.38
C ASP A 769 -22.72 -30.95 -30.11
N LYS A 770 -22.43 -31.27 -28.83
CA LYS A 770 -22.00 -32.59 -28.34
C LYS A 770 -20.61 -33.00 -28.80
N THR A 771 -19.84 -32.06 -29.37
CA THR A 771 -18.48 -32.32 -29.85
C THR A 771 -17.44 -31.55 -29.05
N VAL A 772 -16.23 -32.11 -29.07
CA VAL A 772 -15.01 -31.39 -28.70
C VAL A 772 -14.19 -31.18 -29.96
N LYS A 773 -13.65 -29.98 -30.15
CA LYS A 773 -12.76 -29.68 -31.27
C LYS A 773 -11.37 -29.36 -30.78
N ILE A 774 -10.36 -29.84 -31.48
CA ILE A 774 -8.96 -29.48 -31.27
C ILE A 774 -8.53 -28.62 -32.46
N TRP A 775 -7.94 -27.47 -32.14
CA TRP A 775 -7.53 -26.44 -33.08
C TRP A 775 -6.03 -26.23 -33.01
N ASP A 776 -5.43 -25.93 -34.15
CA ASP A 776 -4.07 -25.38 -34.18
C ASP A 776 -4.12 -23.90 -33.81
N VAL A 777 -3.32 -23.49 -32.83
CA VAL A 777 -3.33 -22.12 -32.29
C VAL A 777 -2.72 -21.11 -33.26
N SER A 778 -1.81 -21.56 -34.13
CA SER A 778 -1.08 -20.69 -35.07
C SER A 778 -1.89 -20.43 -36.34
N SER A 779 -2.42 -21.48 -36.97
CA SER A 779 -3.20 -21.40 -38.21
C SER A 779 -4.68 -21.13 -37.97
N GLY A 780 -5.20 -21.48 -36.79
CA GLY A 780 -6.63 -21.43 -36.49
C GLY A 780 -7.43 -22.56 -37.15
N GLU A 781 -6.77 -23.57 -37.73
CA GLU A 781 -7.43 -24.69 -38.37
C GLU A 781 -7.98 -25.69 -37.34
N CYS A 782 -9.14 -26.27 -37.65
CA CYS A 782 -9.69 -27.37 -36.87
C CYS A 782 -8.93 -28.65 -37.22
N LEU A 783 -8.01 -29.07 -36.35
CA LEU A 783 -7.25 -30.31 -36.52
C LEU A 783 -8.17 -31.53 -36.38
N GLN A 784 -9.03 -31.54 -35.36
CA GLN A 784 -9.83 -32.72 -35.01
C GLN A 784 -11.21 -32.34 -34.47
N THR A 785 -12.21 -33.20 -34.72
CA THR A 785 -13.55 -33.12 -34.13
C THR A 785 -13.89 -34.44 -33.46
N LEU A 786 -13.82 -34.46 -32.14
CA LEU A 786 -14.11 -35.61 -31.30
C LEU A 786 -15.63 -35.74 -31.13
N LYS A 787 -16.17 -36.83 -31.67
CA LYS A 787 -17.59 -37.19 -31.56
C LYS A 787 -17.72 -38.44 -30.70
N GLY A 788 -18.66 -38.44 -29.76
CA GLY A 788 -18.90 -39.60 -28.91
C GLY A 788 -19.73 -39.32 -27.66
N HIS A 789 -19.86 -38.05 -27.26
CA HIS A 789 -20.84 -37.66 -26.26
C HIS A 789 -22.26 -37.66 -26.82
N SER A 790 -23.23 -38.10 -26.01
CA SER A 790 -24.65 -38.16 -26.39
C SER A 790 -25.43 -36.90 -26.00
N ASP A 791 -24.80 -36.01 -25.23
CA ASP A 791 -25.33 -34.71 -24.80
C ASP A 791 -24.24 -33.62 -24.75
N TYR A 792 -24.58 -32.43 -24.25
CA TYR A 792 -23.75 -31.23 -24.26
C TYR A 792 -22.44 -31.40 -23.51
N VAL A 793 -21.32 -31.03 -24.14
CA VAL A 793 -20.01 -31.05 -23.48
C VAL A 793 -19.84 -29.76 -22.68
N ARG A 794 -19.59 -29.90 -21.38
CA ARG A 794 -19.53 -28.79 -20.42
C ARG A 794 -18.11 -28.24 -20.25
N SER A 795 -17.12 -29.13 -20.19
CA SER A 795 -15.74 -28.79 -19.85
C SER A 795 -14.75 -29.64 -20.62
N VAL A 796 -13.58 -29.07 -20.90
CA VAL A 796 -12.42 -29.75 -21.50
C VAL A 796 -11.15 -29.39 -20.75
N ALA A 797 -10.22 -30.33 -20.63
CA ALA A 797 -8.90 -30.11 -20.03
C ALA A 797 -7.84 -31.02 -20.65
N PHE A 798 -6.67 -30.48 -20.97
CA PHE A 798 -5.51 -31.27 -21.39
C PHE A 798 -4.75 -31.84 -20.20
N SER A 799 -4.13 -33.01 -20.38
CA SER A 799 -3.11 -33.51 -19.48
C SER A 799 -1.85 -32.63 -19.53
N HIS A 800 -1.02 -32.72 -18.49
CA HIS A 800 0.19 -31.91 -18.36
C HIS A 800 1.22 -32.17 -19.47
N ASP A 801 1.29 -33.41 -19.97
CA ASP A 801 2.12 -33.82 -21.11
C ASP A 801 1.48 -33.50 -22.48
N SER A 802 0.28 -32.90 -22.50
CA SER A 802 -0.52 -32.60 -23.70
C SER A 802 -0.91 -33.80 -24.57
N THR A 803 -0.68 -35.04 -24.11
CA THR A 803 -0.98 -36.24 -24.89
C THR A 803 -2.44 -36.69 -24.78
N ARG A 804 -3.14 -36.29 -23.71
CA ARG A 804 -4.52 -36.67 -23.44
C ARG A 804 -5.42 -35.45 -23.26
N LEU A 805 -6.69 -35.62 -23.59
CA LEU A 805 -7.75 -34.64 -23.36
C LEU A 805 -8.88 -35.30 -22.57
N ALA A 806 -9.36 -34.65 -21.52
CA ALA A 806 -10.56 -35.04 -20.81
C ALA A 806 -11.73 -34.15 -21.23
N SER A 807 -12.91 -34.73 -21.45
CA SER A 807 -14.15 -34.00 -21.69
C SER A 807 -15.28 -34.49 -20.79
N ALA A 808 -15.98 -33.55 -20.16
CA ALA A 808 -17.12 -33.82 -19.28
C ALA A 808 -18.43 -33.35 -19.92
N SER A 809 -19.50 -34.14 -19.81
CA SER A 809 -20.74 -33.94 -20.55
C SER A 809 -22.00 -34.14 -19.71
N TYR A 810 -23.10 -33.57 -20.21
CA TYR A 810 -24.45 -33.73 -19.66
C TYR A 810 -24.99 -35.16 -19.81
N ASP A 811 -24.33 -35.99 -20.62
CA ASP A 811 -24.61 -37.43 -20.71
C ASP A 811 -24.10 -38.23 -19.50
N LYS A 812 -23.64 -37.54 -18.45
CA LYS A 812 -23.16 -38.10 -17.18
C LYS A 812 -21.85 -38.86 -17.30
N THR A 813 -21.14 -38.72 -18.42
CA THR A 813 -19.84 -39.37 -18.66
C THR A 813 -18.70 -38.36 -18.75
N VAL A 814 -17.51 -38.83 -18.37
CA VAL A 814 -16.24 -38.17 -18.70
C VAL A 814 -15.50 -39.05 -19.69
N LYS A 815 -15.06 -38.50 -20.82
CA LYS A 815 -14.28 -39.24 -21.82
C LYS A 815 -12.83 -38.76 -21.82
N ILE A 816 -11.90 -39.71 -21.88
CA ILE A 816 -10.47 -39.47 -22.06
C ILE A 816 -10.12 -39.82 -23.49
N TRP A 817 -9.52 -38.87 -24.18
CA TRP A 817 -9.14 -38.96 -25.59
C TRP A 817 -7.63 -38.91 -25.71
N ASP A 818 -7.08 -39.61 -26.69
CA ASP A 818 -5.74 -39.34 -27.18
C ASP A 818 -5.78 -38.05 -28.02
N ALA A 819 -4.97 -37.07 -27.64
CA ALA A 819 -4.96 -35.74 -28.26
C ALA A 819 -4.35 -35.75 -29.67
N SER A 820 -3.66 -36.82 -30.07
CA SER A 820 -3.01 -36.97 -31.38
C SER A 820 -3.82 -37.85 -32.34
N SER A 821 -4.40 -38.95 -31.86
CA SER A 821 -5.16 -39.89 -32.70
C SER A 821 -6.67 -39.65 -32.69
N SER A 822 -7.19 -38.80 -31.79
CA SER A 822 -8.63 -38.61 -31.53
C SER A 822 -9.38 -39.83 -30.98
N GLU A 823 -8.67 -40.90 -30.62
CA GLU A 823 -9.33 -42.11 -30.12
C GLU A 823 -9.82 -41.89 -28.69
N CYS A 824 -11.06 -42.32 -28.41
CA CYS A 824 -11.58 -42.37 -27.04
C CYS A 824 -10.90 -43.52 -26.32
N LEU A 825 -9.90 -43.22 -25.50
CA LEU A 825 -9.15 -44.18 -24.70
C LEU A 825 -9.99 -44.77 -23.57
N GLN A 826 -10.85 -43.95 -22.95
CA GLN A 826 -11.66 -44.38 -21.81
C GLN A 826 -12.96 -43.57 -21.71
N THR A 827 -14.07 -44.25 -21.38
CA THR A 827 -15.30 -43.60 -20.91
C THR A 827 -15.47 -43.92 -19.44
N LEU A 828 -15.51 -42.87 -18.62
CA LEU A 828 -15.71 -42.94 -17.18
C LEU A 828 -17.19 -42.67 -16.90
N GLU A 829 -17.84 -43.68 -16.34
CA GLU A 829 -19.25 -43.67 -15.94
C GLU A 829 -19.34 -43.79 -14.42
N GLY A 830 -20.43 -43.28 -13.82
CA GLY A 830 -20.65 -43.35 -12.37
C GLY A 830 -21.29 -42.11 -11.77
N HIS A 831 -21.43 -41.01 -12.52
CA HIS A 831 -22.17 -39.84 -12.08
C HIS A 831 -23.68 -40.06 -12.24
N SER A 832 -24.46 -39.83 -11.18
CA SER A 832 -25.91 -39.96 -11.20
C SER A 832 -26.61 -38.78 -11.90
N GLU A 833 -25.92 -37.65 -12.07
CA GLU A 833 -26.39 -36.40 -12.69
C GLU A 833 -25.35 -35.84 -13.68
N TYR A 834 -25.68 -34.75 -14.38
CA TYR A 834 -24.81 -34.10 -15.37
C TYR A 834 -23.44 -33.69 -14.78
N VAL A 835 -22.37 -33.83 -15.56
CA VAL A 835 -21.00 -33.47 -15.16
C VAL A 835 -20.61 -32.10 -15.70
#